data_AF-A0A0W8D1D1-F1
#
_entry.id   AF-A0A0W8D1D1-F1
#
_cell.length_a   1.000
_cell.length_b   1.000
_cell.length_c   1.000
_cell.angle_alpha   90.00
_cell.angle_beta   90.00
_cell.angle_gamma   90.00
#
_symmetry.space_group_name_H-M   'P 1'
#
loop_
_entity.id
_entity.type
_entity.pdbx_description
1 polymer ?
#
loop_
_entity_poly.entity_id
_entity_poly.type
_entity_poly.pdbx_seq_one_letter_code
_entity_poly.pdbx_strand_id
1 'polypeptide(L)'
;MGLLACAHHWHDCYEKGKPLTKIPSEVIEGGEDAVRTFLDDLEKTSVDQLVYRSKVCIVGPSTWGKTSLVKSMTKNEPLPENIEDRTIGIDLFPFTFKENSNDGTTSKQHDVTFWDFAGQDIYHVTHALFFSERTMYLICVDLSVYAKKLEDVKMCTALKQTVVMERFFEENVLRWVRFILFRQPSAQFKVIGTKVDLVSDIKVKDISSDMNYHMTSFLKNLDKEVADEAKDALNDVFKPSNLVVFSAKLEDSIAKARQSIEQAIIDKPNLSITMPATYSQVLAQIVKTRRPDANATPANRVKQVIVPFRALFNKLMDVPNLEDAGKCQAILRVLHNLGDILWYEDNGKDRDSIANPDELIILDPKLMLDIVREVVNHNYDTRKGNLYEALRRDGTLHHSLLITFTWWEALKEAGDNMVPLFKRFLQHFNLAYPASIAEKLDEVDMIVPMYWKTRAEAQETVKPLAKQPSMLMRISVTGSAFAKWKYSLPAAISEAVYVNFVVQCYRQDAARNVGPAHVECFVRGEFCAVIKFVADKSGRCDDIEIEVAAATHEVAWAEMRDIVMSMENVLRKYPGLKSTKQGMLERYIVKPDDDGEHDHIVVSGLVANPSELKKKRIKMPWLPLDFDWYIQRAWENPGKLEELRAQKITLQLPHRLDVLRQLVVSSETRQLPALWTLLYSKETSEIVLRIHSDISGLCHHVPLRITVPNKFVMEHSDSIQVNFCSSDCWLRTLVRDLSFFAE
;
A
#
# COMPACT_ATOMS: atom_id res chain seq x y z
N MET A 1 -3.06 7.72 -20.72
CA MET A 1 -3.79 8.84 -21.34
C MET A 1 -3.21 10.20 -20.95
N GLY A 2 -3.06 10.54 -19.66
CA GLY A 2 -2.47 11.84 -19.27
C GLY A 2 -1.08 12.14 -19.86
N LEU A 3 -0.17 11.15 -19.87
CA LEU A 3 1.14 11.29 -20.53
C LEU A 3 1.05 11.59 -22.03
N LEU A 4 0.06 11.01 -22.72
CA LEU A 4 -0.17 11.24 -24.15
C LEU A 4 -0.61 12.69 -24.38
N ALA A 5 -1.53 13.18 -23.55
CA ALA A 5 -1.99 14.57 -23.59
C ALA A 5 -0.83 15.57 -23.34
N CYS A 6 0.06 15.27 -22.40
CA CYS A 6 1.25 16.06 -22.15
C CYS A 6 2.19 16.09 -23.36
N ALA A 7 2.44 14.92 -23.98
CA ALA A 7 3.29 14.82 -25.16
C ALA A 7 2.73 15.63 -26.33
N HIS A 8 1.41 15.57 -26.57
CA HIS A 8 0.76 16.39 -27.58
C HIS A 8 0.91 17.89 -27.30
N HIS A 9 0.68 18.33 -26.05
CA HIS A 9 0.86 19.73 -25.69
C HIS A 9 2.31 20.22 -25.89
N TRP A 10 3.31 19.43 -25.49
CA TRP A 10 4.71 19.78 -25.71
C TRP A 10 5.09 19.83 -27.19
N HIS A 11 4.53 18.93 -27.99
CA HIS A 11 4.70 18.96 -29.44
C HIS A 11 4.12 20.24 -30.04
N ASP A 12 2.88 20.61 -29.67
CA ASP A 12 2.25 21.85 -30.11
C ASP A 12 3.05 23.09 -29.69
N CYS A 13 3.58 23.11 -28.46
CA CYS A 13 4.43 24.19 -27.98
C CYS A 13 5.74 24.29 -28.77
N TYR A 14 6.37 23.15 -29.07
CA TYR A 14 7.58 23.09 -29.89
C TYR A 14 7.32 23.62 -31.31
N GLU A 15 6.24 23.17 -31.96
CA GLU A 15 5.86 23.66 -33.30
C GLU A 15 5.59 25.17 -33.32
N LYS A 16 5.02 25.71 -32.24
CA LYS A 16 4.69 27.14 -32.10
C LYS A 16 5.83 27.98 -31.52
N GLY A 17 6.99 27.39 -31.21
CA GLY A 17 8.12 28.09 -30.59
C GLY A 17 7.83 28.63 -29.18
N LYS A 18 6.87 28.04 -28.46
CA LYS A 18 6.52 28.38 -27.07
C LYS A 18 7.41 27.62 -26.07
N PRO A 19 7.71 28.20 -24.89
CA PRO A 19 8.44 27.50 -23.85
C PRO A 19 7.67 26.27 -23.34
N LEU A 20 8.39 25.20 -23.02
CA LEU A 20 7.79 23.98 -22.48
C LEU A 20 7.42 24.18 -21.00
N THR A 21 6.14 23.99 -20.69
CA THR A 21 5.63 24.03 -19.32
C THR A 21 5.83 22.69 -18.64
N LYS A 22 6.37 22.67 -17.43
CA LYS A 22 6.48 21.45 -16.61
C LYS A 22 5.13 21.13 -15.98
N ILE A 23 4.52 20.03 -16.38
CA ILE A 23 3.22 19.57 -15.86
C ILE A 23 3.44 18.72 -14.60
N PRO A 24 2.74 18.98 -13.48
CA PRO A 24 2.85 18.16 -12.28
C PRO A 24 2.41 16.71 -12.49
N SER A 25 3.06 15.74 -11.84
CA SER A 25 2.72 14.31 -11.95
C SER A 25 1.29 14.03 -11.49
N GLU A 26 0.84 14.76 -10.48
CA GLU A 26 -0.51 14.72 -9.91
C GLU A 26 -1.58 15.10 -10.95
N VAL A 27 -1.24 16.00 -11.88
CA VAL A 27 -2.11 16.37 -13.00
C VAL A 27 -2.11 15.28 -14.07
N ILE A 28 -0.95 14.69 -14.35
CA ILE A 28 -0.78 13.61 -15.34
C ILE A 28 -1.54 12.35 -14.90
N GLU A 29 -1.47 12.01 -13.62
CA GLU A 29 -2.17 10.89 -13.00
C GLU A 29 -3.69 11.07 -13.05
N GLY A 30 -4.20 12.31 -13.02
CA GLY A 30 -5.61 12.64 -13.17
C GLY A 30 -6.20 12.33 -14.56
N GLY A 31 -5.37 11.95 -15.53
CA GLY A 31 -5.79 11.56 -16.87
C GLY A 31 -5.70 12.67 -17.92
N GLU A 32 -6.24 12.42 -19.10
CA GLU A 32 -6.19 13.37 -20.22
C GLU A 32 -6.98 14.66 -19.93
N ASP A 33 -8.20 14.53 -19.40
CA ASP A 33 -9.06 15.69 -19.09
C ASP A 33 -8.46 16.58 -18.01
N ALA A 34 -7.77 15.99 -17.02
CA ALA A 34 -7.05 16.73 -15.97
C ALA A 34 -5.91 17.56 -16.55
N VAL A 35 -5.11 16.99 -17.46
CA VAL A 35 -4.02 17.70 -18.12
C VAL A 35 -4.53 18.87 -18.96
N ARG A 36 -5.55 18.64 -19.79
CA ARG A 36 -6.13 19.69 -20.63
C ARG A 36 -6.74 20.81 -19.79
N THR A 37 -7.58 20.45 -18.82
CA THR A 37 -8.20 21.40 -17.89
C THR A 37 -7.17 22.24 -17.15
N PHE A 38 -6.10 21.61 -16.64
CA PHE A 38 -5.06 22.31 -15.90
C PHE A 38 -4.32 23.32 -16.77
N LEU A 39 -3.94 22.94 -17.99
CA LEU A 39 -3.21 23.82 -18.91
C LEU A 39 -4.09 25.00 -19.36
N ASP A 40 -5.35 24.74 -19.72
CA ASP A 40 -6.29 25.78 -20.13
C ASP A 40 -6.55 26.79 -19.01
N ASP A 41 -6.68 26.31 -17.76
CA ASP A 41 -6.91 27.16 -16.60
C ASP A 41 -5.64 27.94 -16.20
N LEU A 42 -4.46 27.34 -16.37
CA LEU A 42 -3.17 27.98 -16.13
C LEU A 42 -2.93 29.13 -17.12
N GLU A 43 -3.26 28.95 -18.41
CA GLU A 43 -3.14 30.02 -19.42
C GLU A 43 -4.08 31.21 -19.13
N LYS A 44 -5.26 30.96 -18.54
CA LYS A 44 -6.25 31.98 -18.18
C LYS A 44 -5.93 32.70 -16.86
N THR A 45 -5.08 32.12 -16.01
CA THR A 45 -4.80 32.64 -14.67
C THR A 45 -3.68 33.67 -14.70
N SER A 46 -3.90 34.85 -14.11
CA SER A 46 -2.85 35.86 -13.96
C SER A 46 -1.86 35.49 -12.85
N VAL A 47 -0.63 36.01 -12.92
CA VAL A 47 0.47 35.63 -12.01
C VAL A 47 0.14 35.89 -10.53
N ASP A 48 -0.61 36.95 -10.24
CA ASP A 48 -1.06 37.34 -8.90
C ASP A 48 -2.15 36.42 -8.32
N GLN A 49 -2.81 35.63 -9.16
CA GLN A 49 -3.84 34.67 -8.76
C GLN A 49 -3.28 33.24 -8.57
N LEU A 50 -2.02 33.00 -8.93
CA LEU A 50 -1.38 31.70 -8.77
C LEU A 50 -1.06 31.42 -7.30
N VAL A 51 -1.40 30.22 -6.84
CA VAL A 51 -1.06 29.74 -5.50
C VAL A 51 -0.05 28.60 -5.60
N TYR A 52 1.06 28.72 -4.90
CA TYR A 52 2.08 27.68 -4.83
C TYR A 52 1.78 26.78 -3.63
N ARG A 53 1.31 25.56 -3.91
CA ARG A 53 0.93 24.59 -2.88
C ARG A 53 2.09 23.66 -2.57
N SER A 54 2.47 23.54 -1.30
CA SER A 54 3.59 22.68 -0.86
C SER A 54 3.22 21.81 0.33
N LYS A 55 3.92 20.68 0.45
CA LYS A 55 3.80 19.76 1.59
C LYS A 55 5.11 19.69 2.36
N VAL A 56 5.02 19.78 3.68
CA VAL A 56 6.16 19.66 4.59
C VAL A 56 5.88 18.61 5.64
N CYS A 57 6.75 17.62 5.78
CA CYS A 57 6.64 16.51 6.72
C CYS A 57 7.65 16.67 7.85
N ILE A 58 7.21 16.69 9.11
CA ILE A 58 8.09 16.76 10.26
C ILE A 58 8.33 15.36 10.83
N VAL A 59 9.59 14.96 10.89
CA VAL A 59 10.00 13.62 11.31
C VAL A 59 11.04 13.67 12.43
N GLY A 60 11.09 12.61 13.21
CA GLY A 60 12.00 12.47 14.34
C GLY A 60 11.35 11.75 15.52
N PRO A 61 12.14 11.31 16.50
CA PRO A 61 11.67 10.59 17.68
C PRO A 61 10.56 11.32 18.44
N SER A 62 9.80 10.56 19.24
CA SER A 62 8.82 11.14 20.14
C SER A 62 9.49 12.13 21.11
N THR A 63 8.80 13.19 21.51
CA THR A 63 9.26 14.22 22.48
C THR A 63 10.37 15.18 22.02
N TRP A 64 10.87 15.05 20.78
CA TRP A 64 11.90 15.93 20.20
C TRP A 64 11.35 17.28 19.68
N GLY A 65 10.19 17.72 20.16
CA GLY A 65 9.67 19.08 19.91
C GLY A 65 9.01 19.33 18.55
N LYS A 66 8.65 18.28 17.78
CA LYS A 66 8.03 18.40 16.44
C LYS A 66 6.75 19.24 16.46
N THR A 67 5.81 18.88 17.31
CA THR A 67 4.50 19.54 17.37
C THR A 67 4.60 20.96 17.93
N SER A 68 5.45 21.18 18.94
CA SER A 68 5.76 22.53 19.45
C SER A 68 6.40 23.42 18.39
N LEU A 69 7.29 22.89 17.54
CA LEU A 69 7.85 23.60 16.39
C LEU A 69 6.75 24.05 15.43
N VAL A 70 5.89 23.14 15.00
CA VAL A 70 4.83 23.45 14.02
C VAL A 70 3.81 24.43 14.59
N LYS A 71 3.31 24.21 15.81
CA LYS A 71 2.36 25.12 16.45
C LYS A 71 2.94 26.52 16.65
N SER A 72 4.19 26.61 17.12
CA SER A 72 4.82 27.90 17.36
C SER A 72 5.09 28.66 16.06
N MET A 73 5.52 27.98 15.00
CA MET A 73 5.74 28.61 13.70
C MET A 73 4.46 29.06 13.01
N THR A 74 3.43 28.22 13.03
CA THR A 74 2.16 28.50 12.34
C THR A 74 1.40 29.65 12.98
N LYS A 75 1.41 29.72 14.32
CA LYS A 75 0.80 30.82 15.08
C LYS A 75 1.72 32.01 15.31
N ASN A 76 3.02 31.86 15.04
CA ASN A 76 4.05 32.86 15.33
C ASN A 76 4.12 33.25 16.81
N GLU A 77 3.91 32.28 17.71
CA GLU A 77 3.81 32.48 19.15
C GLU A 77 4.53 31.35 19.91
N PRO A 78 5.10 31.60 21.10
CA PRO A 78 5.73 30.55 21.92
C PRO A 78 4.68 29.57 22.47
N LEU A 79 4.55 28.40 21.85
CA LEU A 79 3.56 27.38 22.22
C LEU A 79 4.24 26.06 22.58
N PRO A 80 4.78 25.94 23.81
CA PRO A 80 5.26 24.66 24.33
C PRO A 80 4.07 23.73 24.55
N GLU A 81 4.23 22.45 24.18
CA GLU A 81 3.23 21.43 24.47
C GLU A 81 3.60 20.62 25.71
N ASN A 82 2.56 20.12 26.40
CA ASN A 82 2.74 19.18 27.49
C ASN A 82 3.12 17.80 26.96
N ILE A 83 3.89 17.07 27.77
CA ILE A 83 4.34 15.70 27.46
C ILE A 83 3.17 14.71 27.39
N GLU A 84 2.02 15.06 27.95
CA GLU A 84 0.79 14.27 27.96
C GLU A 84 -0.02 14.43 26.65
N ASP A 85 0.19 15.53 25.91
CA ASP A 85 -0.50 15.87 24.65
C ASP A 85 0.27 15.36 23.41
N ARG A 86 0.91 14.20 23.51
CA ARG A 86 1.71 13.67 22.39
C ARG A 86 0.85 13.40 21.17
N THR A 87 1.36 13.80 20.00
CA THR A 87 0.75 13.44 18.70
C THR A 87 0.57 11.92 18.61
N ILE A 88 -0.68 11.52 18.44
CA ILE A 88 -1.11 10.15 18.16
C ILE A 88 -1.39 10.10 16.65
N GLY A 89 -0.70 9.27 15.88
CA GLY A 89 -0.88 9.23 14.42
C GLY A 89 -0.29 10.46 13.72
N ILE A 90 -1.12 11.26 13.04
CA ILE A 90 -0.70 12.37 12.16
C ILE A 90 -1.61 13.58 12.34
N ASP A 91 -1.01 14.74 12.62
CA ASP A 91 -1.73 16.02 12.67
C ASP A 91 -1.34 16.94 11.49
N LEU A 92 -2.33 17.66 10.97
CA LEU A 92 -2.18 18.57 9.83
C LEU A 92 -2.32 20.03 10.28
N PHE A 93 -1.36 20.87 9.90
CA PHE A 93 -1.36 22.31 10.21
C PHE A 93 -1.22 23.14 8.92
N PRO A 94 -2.25 23.91 8.53
CA PRO A 94 -2.16 24.81 7.40
C PRO A 94 -1.29 26.02 7.73
N PHE A 95 -0.53 26.48 6.74
CA PHE A 95 0.36 27.63 6.85
C PHE A 95 0.38 28.39 5.53
N THR A 96 0.27 29.71 5.59
CA THR A 96 0.26 30.56 4.39
C THR A 96 1.23 31.72 4.56
N PHE A 97 2.02 32.01 3.54
CA PHE A 97 2.90 33.17 3.50
C PHE A 97 2.95 33.77 2.09
N LYS A 98 3.43 35.01 2.00
CA LYS A 98 3.59 35.72 0.72
C LYS A 98 5.06 36.01 0.48
N GLU A 99 5.51 35.74 -0.73
CA GLU A 99 6.82 36.12 -1.24
C GLU A 99 6.65 37.40 -2.06
N ASN A 100 7.23 38.50 -1.58
CA ASN A 100 7.22 39.77 -2.30
C ASN A 100 8.35 39.79 -3.34
N SER A 101 8.05 40.19 -4.57
CA SER A 101 9.10 40.40 -5.57
C SER A 101 9.98 41.60 -5.21
N ASN A 102 11.24 41.57 -5.66
CA ASN A 102 12.22 42.66 -5.45
C ASN A 102 11.74 44.00 -6.03
N ASP A 103 10.83 43.98 -7.02
CA ASP A 103 10.28 45.16 -7.66
C ASP A 103 9.01 45.69 -6.97
N GLY A 104 8.50 45.01 -5.93
CA GLY A 104 7.34 45.42 -5.11
C GLY A 104 5.98 45.34 -5.80
N THR A 105 5.91 44.89 -7.06
CA THR A 105 4.71 44.91 -7.91
C THR A 105 3.91 43.60 -7.90
N THR A 106 4.51 42.47 -7.48
CA THR A 106 3.86 41.15 -7.51
C THR A 106 4.17 40.38 -6.23
N SER A 107 3.13 39.80 -5.59
CA SER A 107 3.29 38.89 -4.45
C SER A 107 2.88 37.48 -4.84
N LYS A 108 3.74 36.48 -4.65
CA LYS A 108 3.38 35.07 -4.81
C LYS A 108 2.82 34.52 -3.51
N GLN A 109 1.66 33.88 -3.56
CA GLN A 109 1.08 33.23 -2.39
C GLN A 109 1.56 31.78 -2.29
N HIS A 110 2.09 31.40 -1.13
CA HIS A 110 2.49 30.04 -0.80
C HIS A 110 1.54 29.45 0.24
N ASP A 111 0.93 28.33 -0.11
CA ASP A 111 0.03 27.55 0.75
C ASP A 111 0.70 26.23 1.13
N VAL A 112 1.15 26.13 2.38
CA VAL A 112 1.91 25.00 2.89
C VAL A 112 1.05 24.20 3.87
N THR A 113 1.09 22.88 3.74
CA THR A 113 0.51 21.98 4.76
C THR A 113 1.62 21.25 5.49
N PHE A 114 1.73 21.49 6.79
CA PHE A 114 2.62 20.75 7.67
C PHE A 114 1.96 19.46 8.15
N TRP A 115 2.68 18.35 8.01
CA TRP A 115 2.31 17.02 8.46
C TRP A 115 3.20 16.67 9.66
N ASP A 116 2.64 16.70 10.86
CA ASP A 116 3.32 16.30 12.09
C ASP A 116 3.05 14.82 12.36
N PHE A 117 4.10 13.99 12.21
CA PHE A 117 4.01 12.56 12.43
C PHE A 117 4.27 12.21 13.90
N ALA A 118 3.54 11.24 14.44
CA ALA A 118 3.88 10.66 15.73
C ALA A 118 5.30 10.10 15.70
N GLY A 119 6.07 10.27 16.78
CA GLY A 119 7.46 9.79 16.79
C GLY A 119 7.65 8.37 17.28
N GLN A 120 6.59 7.53 17.23
CA GLN A 120 6.58 6.20 17.86
C GLN A 120 6.62 5.07 16.84
N ASP A 121 7.19 3.94 17.25
CA ASP A 121 7.53 2.87 16.33
C ASP A 121 6.33 2.14 15.69
N ILE A 122 5.18 2.11 16.38
CA ILE A 122 3.96 1.47 15.83
C ILE A 122 3.46 2.14 14.54
N TYR A 123 3.81 3.42 14.33
CA TYR A 123 3.29 4.18 13.20
C TYR A 123 4.18 4.12 11.96
N HIS A 124 5.35 3.47 12.02
CA HIS A 124 6.26 3.40 10.88
C HIS A 124 5.57 2.90 9.61
N VAL A 125 4.72 1.87 9.71
CA VAL A 125 3.95 1.34 8.57
C VAL A 125 2.94 2.37 8.05
N THR A 126 2.23 3.08 8.92
CA THR A 126 1.25 4.12 8.52
C THR A 126 1.90 5.36 7.94
N HIS A 127 3.00 5.87 8.51
CA HIS A 127 3.69 7.08 8.03
C HIS A 127 4.11 6.95 6.58
N ALA A 128 4.52 5.75 6.23
CA ALA A 128 4.94 5.34 4.91
C ALA A 128 3.90 5.67 3.82
N LEU A 129 2.61 5.61 4.14
CA LEU A 129 1.50 5.94 3.23
C LEU A 129 1.49 7.42 2.82
N PHE A 130 2.11 8.28 3.64
CA PHE A 130 2.04 9.73 3.48
C PHE A 130 3.34 10.32 2.95
N PHE A 131 4.32 9.49 2.60
CA PHE A 131 5.53 9.94 1.94
C PHE A 131 5.29 10.06 0.44
N SER A 132 5.31 11.28 -0.04
CA SER A 132 5.05 11.64 -1.43
C SER A 132 6.26 12.36 -2.04
N GLU A 133 6.26 12.43 -3.37
CA GLU A 133 7.13 13.34 -4.10
C GLU A 133 6.83 14.81 -3.71
N ARG A 134 7.67 15.74 -4.16
CA ARG A 134 7.47 17.20 -3.95
C ARG A 134 7.22 17.58 -2.48
N THR A 135 7.86 16.86 -1.57
CA THR A 135 7.69 17.03 -0.12
C THR A 135 9.02 17.39 0.52
N MET A 136 9.02 18.41 1.38
CA MET A 136 10.15 18.73 2.23
C MET A 136 10.06 17.95 3.54
N TYR A 137 11.12 17.29 3.96
CA TYR A 137 11.20 16.56 5.21
C TYR A 137 12.05 17.32 6.23
N LEU A 138 11.42 17.77 7.31
CA LEU A 138 12.07 18.45 8.42
C LEU A 138 12.48 17.42 9.48
N ILE A 139 13.78 17.20 9.63
CA ILE A 139 14.33 16.31 10.65
C ILE A 139 14.52 17.12 11.93
N CYS A 140 13.67 16.87 12.92
CA CYS A 140 13.84 17.47 14.25
C CYS A 140 14.94 16.72 15.01
N VAL A 141 15.83 17.47 15.67
CA VAL A 141 16.87 16.95 16.56
C VAL A 141 16.75 17.64 17.90
N ASP A 142 16.59 16.89 18.99
CA ASP A 142 16.62 17.47 20.33
C ASP A 142 18.08 17.74 20.73
N LEU A 143 18.48 19.01 20.72
CA LEU A 143 19.84 19.41 21.01
C LEU A 143 20.23 19.09 22.46
N SER A 144 19.28 19.12 23.40
CA SER A 144 19.55 18.87 24.82
C SER A 144 19.83 17.40 25.08
N VAL A 145 19.08 16.50 24.46
CA VAL A 145 19.30 15.05 24.54
C VAL A 145 20.61 14.67 23.86
N TYR A 146 20.90 15.24 22.69
CA TYR A 146 22.15 15.00 21.97
C TYR A 146 23.36 15.49 22.77
N ALA A 147 23.30 16.72 23.30
CA ALA A 147 24.36 17.28 24.16
C ALA A 147 24.66 16.39 25.37
N LYS A 148 23.61 15.95 26.07
CA LYS A 148 23.75 15.05 27.23
C LYS A 148 24.41 13.73 26.82
N LYS A 149 24.00 13.16 25.68
CA LYS A 149 24.58 11.90 25.20
C LYS A 149 26.06 12.04 24.87
N LEU A 150 26.45 13.15 24.25
CA LEU A 150 27.86 13.49 24.00
C LEU A 150 28.66 13.64 25.30
N GLU A 151 28.05 14.16 26.37
CA GLU A 151 28.71 14.26 27.68
C GLU A 151 28.87 12.90 28.36
N ASP A 152 27.82 12.06 28.33
CA ASP A 152 27.84 10.72 28.93
C ASP A 152 28.97 9.85 28.35
N VAL A 153 29.28 10.00 27.06
CA VAL A 153 30.32 9.22 26.38
C VAL A 153 31.73 9.77 26.55
N LYS A 154 31.92 11.02 27.05
CA LYS A 154 33.27 11.60 27.27
C LYS A 154 34.11 10.82 28.27
N MET A 155 33.46 10.07 29.17
CA MET A 155 34.13 9.24 30.17
C MET A 155 34.52 7.85 29.62
N CYS A 156 34.18 7.54 28.37
CA CYS A 156 34.51 6.28 27.71
C CYS A 156 35.80 6.41 26.87
N THR A 157 36.35 5.26 26.45
CA THR A 157 37.42 5.23 25.45
C THR A 157 36.90 5.75 24.10
N ALA A 158 37.78 6.35 23.28
CA ALA A 158 37.41 6.93 21.98
C ALA A 158 36.65 5.94 21.07
N LEU A 159 37.09 4.68 21.05
CA LEU A 159 36.47 3.62 20.24
C LEU A 159 35.04 3.30 20.70
N LYS A 160 34.81 3.27 22.02
CA LYS A 160 33.48 3.06 22.60
C LYS A 160 32.59 4.28 22.40
N GLN A 161 33.14 5.49 22.45
CA GLN A 161 32.43 6.74 22.16
C GLN A 161 31.89 6.72 20.73
N THR A 162 32.72 6.40 19.73
CA THR A 162 32.29 6.32 18.32
C THR A 162 31.15 5.34 18.12
N VAL A 163 31.26 4.11 18.65
CA VAL A 163 30.22 3.07 18.48
C VAL A 163 28.91 3.46 19.15
N VAL A 164 28.95 4.07 20.34
CA VAL A 164 27.73 4.48 21.05
C VAL A 164 27.04 5.65 20.33
N MET A 165 27.81 6.64 19.87
CA MET A 165 27.24 7.77 19.13
C MET A 165 26.74 7.38 17.75
N GLU A 166 27.43 6.46 17.07
CA GLU A 166 26.97 5.89 15.80
C GLU A 166 25.61 5.22 15.95
N ARG A 167 25.44 4.34 16.95
CA ARG A 167 24.13 3.71 17.24
C ARG A 167 23.07 4.73 17.63
N PHE A 168 23.42 5.71 18.46
CA PHE A 168 22.48 6.75 18.87
C PHE A 168 21.99 7.58 17.67
N PHE A 169 22.92 8.02 16.81
CA PHE A 169 22.60 8.72 15.57
C PHE A 169 21.79 7.84 14.62
N GLU A 170 22.14 6.56 14.53
CA GLU A 170 21.45 5.59 13.69
C GLU A 170 19.98 5.43 14.09
N GLU A 171 19.73 5.17 15.37
CA GLU A 171 18.39 4.90 15.91
C GLU A 171 17.49 6.14 15.86
N ASN A 172 18.05 7.33 16.10
CA ASN A 172 17.26 8.55 16.35
C ASN A 172 17.19 9.49 15.15
N VAL A 173 18.16 9.47 14.24
CA VAL A 173 18.23 10.39 13.09
C VAL A 173 18.26 9.60 11.79
N LEU A 174 19.24 8.72 11.62
CA LEU A 174 19.47 8.01 10.36
C LEU A 174 18.31 7.09 9.98
N ARG A 175 17.66 6.46 10.97
CA ARG A 175 16.48 5.62 10.77
C ARG A 175 15.40 6.34 9.98
N TRP A 176 15.08 7.59 10.35
CA TRP A 176 14.09 8.41 9.65
C TRP A 176 14.52 8.75 8.23
N VAL A 177 15.78 9.13 8.06
CA VAL A 177 16.37 9.43 6.75
C VAL A 177 16.28 8.21 5.81
N ARG A 178 16.73 7.03 6.28
CA ARG A 178 16.65 5.78 5.52
C ARG A 178 15.20 5.44 5.17
N PHE A 179 14.30 5.53 6.15
CA PHE A 179 12.89 5.20 5.95
C PHE A 179 12.25 6.05 4.85
N ILE A 180 12.56 7.34 4.80
CA ILE A 180 12.11 8.26 3.77
C ILE A 180 12.78 7.94 2.43
N LEU A 181 14.11 7.81 2.38
CA LEU A 181 14.86 7.57 1.14
C LEU A 181 14.49 6.26 0.46
N PHE A 182 14.16 5.21 1.21
CA PHE A 182 13.70 3.95 0.62
C PHE A 182 12.40 4.11 -0.15
N ARG A 183 11.54 5.07 0.24
CA ARG A 183 10.29 5.38 -0.46
C ARG A 183 10.43 6.51 -1.47
N GLN A 184 11.23 7.51 -1.15
CA GLN A 184 11.39 8.76 -1.86
C GLN A 184 12.89 9.07 -2.02
N PRO A 185 13.57 8.48 -3.03
CA PRO A 185 15.00 8.69 -3.24
C PRO A 185 15.37 10.16 -3.48
N SER A 186 14.46 10.92 -4.10
CA SER A 186 14.61 12.36 -4.37
C SER A 186 14.12 13.27 -3.23
N ALA A 187 13.88 12.73 -2.04
CA ALA A 187 13.38 13.48 -0.89
C ALA A 187 14.29 14.66 -0.55
N GLN A 188 13.69 15.80 -0.19
CA GLN A 188 14.43 16.99 0.19
C GLN A 188 14.42 17.14 1.72
N PHE A 189 15.58 17.22 2.34
CA PHE A 189 15.70 17.29 3.80
C PHE A 189 16.14 18.67 4.29
N LYS A 190 15.74 19.00 5.51
CA LYS A 190 16.27 20.12 6.31
C LYS A 190 16.32 19.74 7.78
N VAL A 191 17.42 20.04 8.46
CA VAL A 191 17.61 19.67 9.87
C VAL A 191 17.28 20.86 10.77
N ILE A 192 16.50 20.61 11.82
CA ILE A 192 16.11 21.61 12.82
C ILE A 192 16.49 21.11 14.21
N GLY A 193 17.43 21.80 14.85
CA GLY A 193 17.83 21.59 16.23
C GLY A 193 16.85 22.26 17.20
N THR A 194 16.01 21.48 17.87
CA THR A 194 15.03 21.97 18.84
C THR A 194 15.62 22.10 20.25
N LYS A 195 14.93 22.84 21.12
CA LYS A 195 15.28 23.06 22.54
C LYS A 195 16.65 23.73 22.71
N VAL A 196 16.99 24.66 21.82
CA VAL A 196 18.26 25.40 21.90
C VAL A 196 18.37 26.22 23.18
N ASP A 197 17.26 26.59 23.82
CA ASP A 197 17.24 27.28 25.13
C ASP A 197 17.90 26.48 26.26
N LEU A 198 18.10 25.17 26.09
CA LEU A 198 18.71 24.28 27.07
C LEU A 198 20.20 24.00 26.81
N VAL A 199 20.77 24.58 25.74
CA VAL A 199 22.09 24.20 25.21
C VAL A 199 22.91 25.46 24.92
N SER A 200 24.21 25.44 25.22
CA SER A 200 25.11 26.55 24.87
C SER A 200 25.57 26.48 23.41
N ASP A 201 25.92 27.62 22.81
CA ASP A 201 26.34 27.72 21.40
C ASP A 201 27.53 26.81 21.05
N ILE A 202 28.45 26.60 22.00
CA ILE A 202 29.60 25.70 21.83
C ILE A 202 29.10 24.26 21.61
N LYS A 203 28.16 23.80 22.44
CA LYS A 203 27.59 22.45 22.32
C LYS A 203 26.80 22.29 21.03
N VAL A 204 26.13 23.34 20.53
CA VAL A 204 25.44 23.29 19.22
C VAL A 204 26.41 22.98 18.09
N LYS A 205 27.60 23.62 18.09
CA LYS A 205 28.65 23.36 17.10
C LYS A 205 29.19 21.94 17.19
N ASP A 206 29.41 21.44 18.41
CA ASP A 206 29.87 20.07 18.66
C ASP A 206 28.85 19.05 18.12
N ILE A 207 27.56 19.22 18.47
CA ILE A 207 26.46 18.36 17.98
C ILE A 207 26.42 18.38 16.45
N SER A 208 26.47 19.57 15.84
CA SER A 208 26.41 19.67 14.39
C SER A 208 27.59 19.01 13.69
N SER A 209 28.78 19.08 14.28
CA SER A 209 29.98 18.45 13.72
C SER A 209 29.91 16.93 13.83
N ASP A 210 29.42 16.42 14.95
CA ASP A 210 29.21 14.98 15.20
C ASP A 210 28.16 14.39 14.25
N MET A 211 27.01 15.04 14.09
CA MET A 211 25.99 14.62 13.12
C MET A 211 26.54 14.61 11.68
N ASN A 212 27.29 15.65 11.30
CA ASN A 212 27.92 15.72 9.98
C ASN A 212 28.95 14.60 9.77
N TYR A 213 29.72 14.25 10.81
CA TYR A 213 30.68 13.15 10.77
C TYR A 213 29.99 11.80 10.53
N HIS A 214 28.95 11.49 11.31
CA HIS A 214 28.21 10.24 11.16
C HIS A 214 27.46 10.17 9.82
N MET A 215 26.87 11.27 9.36
CA MET A 215 26.24 11.33 8.03
C MET A 215 27.27 11.15 6.91
N THR A 216 28.44 11.79 6.99
CA THR A 216 29.50 11.63 5.99
C THR A 216 30.06 10.21 5.98
N SER A 217 30.20 9.59 7.16
CA SER A 217 30.58 8.17 7.28
C SER A 217 29.54 7.26 6.61
N PHE A 218 28.26 7.50 6.88
CA PHE A 218 27.16 6.81 6.21
C PHE A 218 27.19 7.02 4.69
N LEU A 219 27.35 8.27 4.21
CA LEU A 219 27.45 8.64 2.79
C LEU A 219 28.62 7.95 2.07
N LYS A 220 29.74 7.71 2.75
CA LYS A 220 30.89 6.96 2.18
C LYS A 220 30.61 5.46 2.06
N ASN A 221 29.86 4.89 3.00
CA ASN A 221 29.43 3.48 2.93
C ASN A 221 28.26 3.29 1.94
N LEU A 222 27.55 4.38 1.66
CA LEU A 222 26.38 4.50 0.77
C LEU A 222 26.68 4.21 -0.72
N ASP A 223 27.94 4.27 -1.15
CA ASP A 223 28.38 3.93 -2.52
C ASP A 223 28.08 2.46 -2.91
N LYS A 224 27.74 1.63 -1.93
CA LYS A 224 27.28 0.24 -2.13
C LYS A 224 25.77 0.06 -1.92
N GLU A 225 25.05 1.08 -1.46
CA GLU A 225 23.82 0.89 -0.70
C GLU A 225 22.60 1.69 -1.21
N VAL A 226 22.72 2.89 -1.81
CA VAL A 226 21.52 3.63 -2.31
C VAL A 226 21.77 4.28 -3.68
N ALA A 227 20.70 4.56 -4.42
CA ALA A 227 20.71 5.30 -5.68
C ALA A 227 21.46 6.64 -5.57
N ASP A 228 22.13 7.07 -6.64
CA ASP A 228 22.89 8.33 -6.66
C ASP A 228 22.03 9.55 -6.30
N GLU A 229 20.74 9.52 -6.66
CA GLU A 229 19.72 10.51 -6.28
C GLU A 229 19.64 10.75 -4.76
N ALA A 230 19.82 9.70 -3.96
CA ALA A 230 19.77 9.79 -2.50
C ALA A 230 21.02 10.45 -1.90
N LYS A 231 22.19 10.29 -2.56
CA LYS A 231 23.42 10.99 -2.15
C LYS A 231 23.26 12.48 -2.40
N ASP A 232 22.73 12.86 -3.55
CA ASP A 232 22.45 14.26 -3.88
C ASP A 232 21.43 14.88 -2.91
N ALA A 233 20.38 14.13 -2.56
CA ALA A 233 19.37 14.56 -1.59
C ALA A 233 19.91 14.82 -0.17
N LEU A 234 20.95 14.08 0.25
CA LEU A 234 21.57 14.22 1.57
C LEU A 234 22.81 15.11 1.58
N ASN A 235 23.36 15.41 0.40
CA ASN A 235 24.55 16.23 0.30
C ASN A 235 24.27 17.58 0.96
N ASP A 236 25.22 18.02 1.78
CA ASP A 236 25.17 19.28 2.53
C ASP A 236 24.08 19.42 3.61
N VAL A 237 23.09 18.53 3.69
CA VAL A 237 21.95 18.64 4.64
C VAL A 237 22.41 18.76 6.09
N PHE A 238 23.43 18.00 6.47
CA PHE A 238 23.96 17.94 7.84
C PHE A 238 25.18 18.84 8.07
N LYS A 239 25.59 19.65 7.07
CA LYS A 239 26.66 20.61 7.27
C LYS A 239 26.27 21.63 8.36
N PRO A 240 27.22 22.08 9.19
CA PRO A 240 26.92 23.04 10.25
C PRO A 240 26.28 24.36 9.82
N SER A 241 26.53 24.81 8.59
CA SER A 241 25.89 25.99 8.02
C SER A 241 24.39 25.84 7.79
N ASN A 242 23.90 24.60 7.68
CA ASN A 242 22.52 24.30 7.31
C ASN A 242 21.65 23.91 8.51
N LEU A 243 22.25 23.72 9.69
CA LEU A 243 21.52 23.47 10.93
C LEU A 243 20.81 24.75 11.39
N VAL A 244 19.48 24.70 11.40
CA VAL A 244 18.65 25.77 11.97
C VAL A 244 18.30 25.40 13.40
N VAL A 245 18.40 26.35 14.33
CA VAL A 245 18.08 26.12 15.74
C VAL A 245 16.74 26.75 16.13
N PHE A 246 16.01 26.07 17.00
CA PHE A 246 14.65 26.42 17.41
C PHE A 246 14.44 26.26 18.92
N SER A 247 13.76 27.23 19.53
CA SER A 247 13.16 27.12 20.86
C SER A 247 11.71 27.59 20.81
N ALA A 248 10.81 26.78 21.37
CA ALA A 248 9.39 27.12 21.51
C ALA A 248 9.11 28.18 22.60
N LYS A 249 10.16 28.72 23.24
CA LYS A 249 10.05 29.75 24.29
C LYS A 249 10.58 31.12 23.86
N LEU A 250 11.33 31.19 22.76
CA LEU A 250 12.06 32.39 22.33
C LEU A 250 11.51 32.90 21.00
N GLU A 251 10.89 34.07 20.98
CA GLU A 251 10.29 34.65 19.76
C GLU A 251 11.29 34.82 18.61
N ASP A 252 12.49 35.34 18.90
CA ASP A 252 13.56 35.49 17.89
C ASP A 252 13.95 34.16 17.24
N SER A 253 13.90 33.06 18.01
CA SER A 253 14.21 31.73 17.50
C SER A 253 13.09 31.20 16.59
N ILE A 254 11.84 31.48 16.93
CA ILE A 254 10.66 31.13 16.11
C ILE A 254 10.73 31.86 14.77
N ALA A 255 11.01 33.17 14.79
CA ALA A 255 11.13 33.98 13.58
C ALA A 255 12.25 33.49 12.65
N LYS A 256 13.44 33.17 13.19
CA LYS A 256 14.56 32.62 12.41
C LYS A 256 14.23 31.26 11.80
N ALA A 257 13.61 30.36 12.57
CA ALA A 257 13.21 29.04 12.07
C ALA A 257 12.17 29.17 10.95
N ARG A 258 11.17 30.02 11.15
CA ARG A 258 10.13 30.32 10.16
C ARG A 258 10.73 30.86 8.86
N GLN A 259 11.55 31.91 8.93
CA GLN A 259 12.20 32.50 7.76
C GLN A 259 13.06 31.47 7.01
N SER A 260 13.79 30.62 7.73
CA SER A 260 14.65 29.61 7.10
C SER A 260 13.86 28.51 6.38
N ILE A 261 12.64 28.20 6.83
CA ILE A 261 11.76 27.21 6.19
C ILE A 261 11.04 27.84 5.00
N GLU A 262 10.53 29.07 5.14
CA GLU A 262 9.96 29.84 4.03
C GLU A 262 10.98 29.96 2.88
N GLN A 263 12.23 30.35 3.18
CA GLN A 263 13.31 30.44 2.20
C GLN A 263 13.62 29.09 1.55
N ALA A 264 13.67 28.00 2.34
CA ALA A 264 13.94 26.67 1.78
C ALA A 264 12.85 26.19 0.80
N ILE A 265 11.60 26.64 0.98
CA ILE A 265 10.49 26.34 0.07
C ILE A 265 10.63 27.18 -1.21
N ILE A 266 10.97 28.47 -1.07
CA ILE A 266 11.19 29.38 -2.20
C ILE A 266 12.36 28.90 -3.07
N ASP A 267 13.48 28.51 -2.45
CA ASP A 267 14.70 28.06 -3.15
C ASP A 267 14.49 26.76 -3.95
N LYS A 268 13.43 26.00 -3.63
CA LYS A 268 13.13 24.69 -4.24
C LYS A 268 11.73 24.69 -4.84
N PRO A 269 11.50 25.39 -5.97
CA PRO A 269 10.18 25.52 -6.58
C PRO A 269 9.59 24.17 -7.06
N ASN A 270 10.42 23.14 -7.23
CA ASN A 270 9.98 21.78 -7.55
C ASN A 270 9.21 21.10 -6.41
N LEU A 271 9.27 21.62 -5.18
CA LEU A 271 8.48 21.16 -4.04
C LEU A 271 7.06 21.72 -4.03
N SER A 272 6.76 22.67 -4.92
CA SER A 272 5.47 23.31 -5.00
C SER A 272 4.76 22.95 -6.30
N ILE A 273 3.44 22.89 -6.23
CA ILE A 273 2.57 22.82 -7.40
C ILE A 273 1.91 24.17 -7.56
N THR A 274 2.09 24.75 -8.73
CA THR A 274 1.44 26.01 -9.09
C THR A 274 -0.01 25.72 -9.45
N MET A 275 -0.93 26.12 -8.57
CA MET A 275 -2.36 25.98 -8.77
C MET A 275 -2.92 27.19 -9.53
N PRO A 276 -3.66 26.95 -10.63
CA PRO A 276 -4.49 27.97 -11.26
C PRO A 276 -5.56 28.53 -10.32
N ALA A 277 -6.18 29.64 -10.72
CA ALA A 277 -7.18 30.34 -9.91
C ALA A 277 -8.39 29.45 -9.58
N THR A 278 -8.93 28.72 -10.56
CA THR A 278 -10.13 27.90 -10.35
C THR A 278 -9.86 26.77 -9.36
N TYR A 279 -8.69 26.13 -9.43
CA TYR A 279 -8.28 25.08 -8.49
C TYR A 279 -8.21 25.61 -7.05
N SER A 280 -7.57 26.77 -6.87
CA SER A 280 -7.43 27.41 -5.57
C SER A 280 -8.78 27.83 -4.99
N GLN A 281 -9.70 28.30 -5.84
CA GLN A 281 -11.07 28.69 -5.45
C GLN A 281 -11.92 27.47 -5.08
N VAL A 282 -11.87 26.38 -5.86
CA VAL A 282 -12.54 25.11 -5.54
C VAL A 282 -12.05 24.61 -4.18
N LEU A 283 -10.74 24.55 -3.97
CA LEU A 283 -10.17 24.13 -2.68
C LEU A 283 -10.62 25.04 -1.54
N ALA A 284 -10.64 26.37 -1.74
CA ALA A 284 -11.13 27.30 -0.74
C ALA A 284 -12.60 27.06 -0.35
N GLN A 285 -13.48 26.74 -1.32
CA GLN A 285 -14.87 26.38 -1.03
C GLN A 285 -15.00 25.04 -0.29
N ILE A 286 -14.18 24.05 -0.66
CA ILE A 286 -14.10 22.77 0.07
C ILE A 286 -13.67 23.04 1.51
N VAL A 287 -12.61 23.82 1.73
CA VAL A 287 -12.09 24.17 3.07
C VAL A 287 -13.13 24.90 3.91
N LYS A 288 -13.97 25.77 3.32
CA LYS A 288 -15.11 26.37 4.04
C LYS A 288 -16.11 25.31 4.49
N THR A 289 -16.41 24.34 3.62
CA THR A 289 -17.30 23.21 3.92
C THR A 289 -16.72 22.30 5.01
N ARG A 290 -15.38 22.22 5.14
CA ARG A 290 -14.70 21.44 6.20
C ARG A 290 -14.88 22.03 7.59
N ARG A 291 -15.25 23.30 7.76
CA ARG A 291 -15.26 23.91 9.10
C ARG A 291 -16.33 23.23 9.97
N PRO A 292 -15.95 22.63 11.11
CA PRO A 292 -16.92 21.99 11.99
C PRO A 292 -17.83 23.05 12.61
N ASP A 293 -19.13 22.77 12.68
CA ASP A 293 -20.01 23.57 13.53
C ASP A 293 -19.59 23.35 14.99
N ALA A 294 -19.54 24.41 15.80
CA ALA A 294 -19.01 24.37 17.17
C ALA A 294 -19.68 23.32 18.08
N ASN A 295 -20.88 22.84 17.73
CA ASN A 295 -21.66 21.83 18.45
C ASN A 295 -21.92 20.56 17.62
N ALA A 296 -21.19 20.32 16.52
CA ALA A 296 -21.42 19.15 15.68
C ALA A 296 -21.01 17.86 16.42
N THR A 297 -21.97 16.93 16.57
CA THR A 297 -21.68 15.54 16.95
C THR A 297 -20.76 14.88 15.92
N PRO A 298 -19.93 13.88 16.29
CA PRO A 298 -19.10 13.12 15.35
C PRO A 298 -19.87 12.58 14.13
N ALA A 299 -21.10 12.09 14.29
CA ALA A 299 -21.92 11.60 13.17
C ALA A 299 -22.29 12.70 12.16
N ASN A 300 -22.70 13.88 12.65
CA ASN A 300 -22.95 15.04 11.79
C ASN A 300 -21.69 15.49 11.06
N ARG A 301 -20.52 15.40 11.72
CA ARG A 301 -19.23 15.69 11.10
C ARG A 301 -18.93 14.73 9.94
N VAL A 302 -19.16 13.44 10.12
CA VAL A 302 -19.01 12.42 9.07
C VAL A 302 -19.91 12.75 7.87
N LYS A 303 -21.20 13.04 8.10
CA LYS A 303 -22.16 13.39 7.03
C LYS A 303 -21.82 14.68 6.29
N GLN A 304 -21.20 15.65 6.97
CA GLN A 304 -20.77 16.92 6.37
C GLN A 304 -19.55 16.73 5.45
N VAL A 305 -18.62 15.87 5.85
CA VAL A 305 -17.33 15.69 5.18
C VAL A 305 -17.37 14.64 4.08
N ILE A 306 -18.16 13.58 4.27
CA ILE A 306 -18.24 12.48 3.32
C ILE A 306 -19.48 12.69 2.49
N VAL A 307 -19.30 13.16 1.26
CA VAL A 307 -20.39 13.61 0.40
C VAL A 307 -20.33 12.96 -0.98
N PRO A 308 -21.47 12.66 -1.61
CA PRO A 308 -21.50 12.23 -3.01
C PRO A 308 -21.00 13.33 -3.95
N PHE A 309 -20.35 12.95 -5.06
CA PHE A 309 -19.86 13.89 -6.07
C PHE A 309 -20.93 14.90 -6.52
N ARG A 310 -22.15 14.45 -6.84
CA ARG A 310 -23.24 15.33 -7.29
C ARG A 310 -23.60 16.43 -6.27
N ALA A 311 -23.59 16.08 -4.98
CA ALA A 311 -23.89 17.04 -3.92
C ALA A 311 -22.79 18.08 -3.76
N LEU A 312 -21.52 17.67 -3.93
CA LEU A 312 -20.39 18.58 -3.94
C LEU A 312 -20.40 19.50 -5.16
N PHE A 313 -20.62 18.94 -6.35
CA PHE A 313 -20.65 19.68 -7.62
C PHE A 313 -21.67 20.83 -7.56
N ASN A 314 -22.89 20.56 -7.08
CA ASN A 314 -23.92 21.58 -6.93
C ASN A 314 -23.50 22.74 -6.01
N LYS A 315 -22.65 22.50 -5.01
CA LYS A 315 -22.11 23.55 -4.12
C LYS A 315 -20.94 24.32 -4.76
N LEU A 316 -20.26 23.73 -5.74
CA LEU A 316 -19.11 24.32 -6.41
C LEU A 316 -19.50 25.11 -7.67
N MET A 317 -20.74 25.01 -8.14
CA MET A 317 -21.22 25.74 -9.33
C MET A 317 -21.06 27.27 -9.25
N ASP A 318 -20.97 27.82 -8.04
CA ASP A 318 -20.74 29.26 -7.83
C ASP A 318 -19.28 29.68 -8.06
N VAL A 319 -18.36 28.72 -8.30
CA VAL A 319 -16.94 29.01 -8.56
C VAL A 319 -16.77 29.54 -10.00
N PRO A 320 -16.16 30.72 -10.18
CA PRO A 320 -15.86 31.27 -11.50
C PRO A 320 -15.07 30.29 -12.37
N ASN A 321 -15.37 30.25 -13.68
CA ASN A 321 -14.72 29.39 -14.67
C ASN A 321 -14.89 27.88 -14.43
N LEU A 322 -15.73 27.45 -13.48
CA LEU A 322 -16.14 26.05 -13.35
C LEU A 322 -17.39 25.83 -14.24
N GLU A 323 -17.16 25.49 -15.50
CA GLU A 323 -18.19 25.49 -16.54
C GLU A 323 -19.07 24.24 -16.52
N ASP A 324 -18.49 23.07 -16.21
CA ASP A 324 -19.18 21.78 -16.29
C ASP A 324 -18.65 20.74 -15.29
N ALA A 325 -19.37 19.62 -15.20
CA ALA A 325 -19.08 18.51 -14.30
C ALA A 325 -17.75 17.80 -14.64
N GLY A 326 -17.38 17.71 -15.91
CA GLY A 326 -16.12 17.11 -16.35
C GLY A 326 -14.92 17.94 -15.90
N LYS A 327 -14.99 19.27 -16.05
CA LYS A 327 -13.97 20.19 -15.50
C LYS A 327 -13.86 20.06 -13.98
N CYS A 328 -14.99 19.94 -13.29
CA CYS A 328 -14.99 19.72 -11.84
C CYS A 328 -14.34 18.38 -11.46
N GLN A 329 -14.67 17.29 -12.14
CA GLN A 329 -14.04 15.97 -11.90
C GLN A 329 -12.54 16.02 -12.13
N ALA A 330 -12.09 16.63 -13.23
CA ALA A 330 -10.68 16.84 -13.55
C ALA A 330 -9.95 17.58 -12.41
N ILE A 331 -10.52 18.67 -11.89
CA ILE A 331 -9.95 19.42 -10.75
C ILE A 331 -9.90 18.54 -9.48
N LEU A 332 -10.99 17.84 -9.16
CA LEU A 332 -11.07 16.99 -7.97
C LEU A 332 -10.09 15.81 -8.02
N ARG A 333 -9.82 15.22 -9.19
CA ARG A 333 -8.77 14.19 -9.34
C ARG A 333 -7.39 14.74 -9.01
N VAL A 334 -7.07 15.96 -9.44
CA VAL A 334 -5.79 16.59 -9.06
C VAL A 334 -5.74 16.88 -7.56
N LEU A 335 -6.82 17.41 -6.98
CA LEU A 335 -6.89 17.62 -5.52
C LEU A 335 -6.82 16.30 -4.73
N HIS A 336 -7.31 15.19 -5.29
CA HIS A 336 -7.13 13.86 -4.72
C HIS A 336 -5.67 13.42 -4.73
N ASN A 337 -5.00 13.56 -5.88
CA ASN A 337 -3.59 13.20 -6.03
C ASN A 337 -2.66 14.08 -5.18
N LEU A 338 -3.06 15.34 -4.93
CA LEU A 338 -2.41 16.24 -3.98
C LEU A 338 -2.62 15.85 -2.51
N GLY A 339 -3.59 14.95 -2.23
CA GLY A 339 -3.99 14.58 -0.88
C GLY A 339 -4.83 15.63 -0.16
N ASP A 340 -5.42 16.58 -0.89
CA ASP A 340 -6.32 17.59 -0.33
C ASP A 340 -7.71 17.05 -0.04
N ILE A 341 -8.15 16.07 -0.83
CA ILE A 341 -9.37 15.30 -0.64
C ILE A 341 -9.06 13.83 -0.89
N LEU A 342 -9.95 12.93 -0.48
CA LEU A 342 -9.85 11.53 -0.86
C LEU A 342 -11.06 11.14 -1.70
N TRP A 343 -10.81 10.67 -2.92
CA TRP A 343 -11.85 10.25 -3.84
C TRP A 343 -11.41 9.00 -4.58
N TYR A 344 -12.13 7.90 -4.34
CA TYR A 344 -11.86 6.60 -4.94
C TYR A 344 -12.99 6.28 -5.89
N GLU A 345 -12.75 6.54 -7.17
CA GLU A 345 -13.69 6.25 -8.27
C GLU A 345 -13.78 4.74 -8.50
N ASP A 346 -15.00 4.22 -8.65
CA ASP A 346 -15.19 2.82 -9.03
C ASP A 346 -15.03 2.67 -10.55
N ASN A 347 -13.80 2.41 -10.98
CA ASN A 347 -13.48 2.28 -12.39
C ASN A 347 -13.77 0.87 -12.95
N GLY A 348 -14.32 -0.06 -12.16
CA GLY A 348 -14.74 -1.40 -12.58
C GLY A 348 -13.65 -2.31 -13.18
N LYS A 349 -12.40 -1.83 -13.24
CA LYS A 349 -11.24 -2.50 -13.87
C LYS A 349 -10.23 -3.07 -12.87
N ASP A 350 -10.19 -2.55 -11.65
CA ASP A 350 -9.26 -2.99 -10.61
C ASP A 350 -9.97 -3.82 -9.55
N ARG A 351 -9.37 -4.97 -9.20
CA ARG A 351 -9.80 -5.79 -8.05
C ARG A 351 -9.62 -5.05 -6.71
N ASP A 352 -8.75 -4.04 -6.71
CA ASP A 352 -8.48 -3.13 -5.60
C ASP A 352 -9.34 -1.85 -5.67
N SER A 353 -10.26 -1.73 -6.65
CA SER A 353 -11.23 -0.63 -6.67
C SER A 353 -12.12 -0.78 -5.44
N ILE A 354 -12.15 0.29 -4.65
CA ILE A 354 -13.08 0.36 -3.53
C ILE A 354 -14.42 0.59 -4.20
N ALA A 355 -15.22 -0.48 -4.35
CA ALA A 355 -16.58 -0.36 -4.84
C ALA A 355 -17.31 0.67 -3.96
N ASN A 356 -17.44 1.87 -4.52
CA ASN A 356 -17.93 3.08 -3.88
C ASN A 356 -19.23 3.42 -4.60
N PRO A 357 -20.33 2.74 -4.23
CA PRO A 357 -21.57 2.76 -5.01
C PRO A 357 -22.17 4.16 -5.18
N ASP A 358 -21.81 5.10 -4.29
CA ASP A 358 -22.33 6.47 -4.26
C ASP A 358 -21.29 7.54 -4.66
N GLU A 359 -20.12 7.13 -5.19
CA GLU A 359 -18.98 8.02 -5.52
C GLU A 359 -18.67 9.00 -4.38
N LEU A 360 -18.62 8.49 -3.15
CA LEU A 360 -18.37 9.31 -1.97
C LEU A 360 -16.97 9.92 -2.02
N ILE A 361 -16.91 11.21 -1.69
CA ILE A 361 -15.70 12.03 -1.58
C ILE A 361 -15.52 12.39 -0.12
N ILE A 362 -14.34 12.10 0.44
CA ILE A 362 -13.94 12.55 1.76
C ILE A 362 -13.29 13.93 1.59
N LEU A 363 -14.03 14.98 1.94
CA LEU A 363 -13.59 16.35 1.77
C LEU A 363 -12.43 16.75 2.69
N ASP A 364 -12.29 16.10 3.84
CA ASP A 364 -11.29 16.37 4.86
C ASP A 364 -10.47 15.09 5.14
N PRO A 365 -9.25 14.99 4.58
CA PRO A 365 -8.36 13.86 4.83
C PRO A 365 -8.05 13.62 6.31
N LYS A 366 -8.16 14.67 7.15
CA LYS A 366 -7.96 14.53 8.60
C LYS A 366 -8.96 13.55 9.23
N LEU A 367 -10.20 13.52 8.75
CA LEU A 367 -11.20 12.57 9.25
C LEU A 367 -10.76 11.11 9.01
N MET A 368 -10.21 10.83 7.82
CA MET A 368 -9.65 9.51 7.52
C MET A 368 -8.48 9.18 8.46
N LEU A 369 -7.60 10.14 8.70
CA LEU A 369 -6.48 9.98 9.64
C LEU A 369 -6.98 9.68 11.06
N ASP A 370 -8.01 10.38 11.53
CA ASP A 370 -8.58 10.17 12.85
C ASP A 370 -9.27 8.80 12.98
N ILE A 371 -9.96 8.33 11.92
CA ILE A 371 -10.56 6.99 11.88
C ILE A 371 -9.49 5.89 11.89
N VAL A 372 -8.43 6.06 11.09
CA VAL A 372 -7.28 5.13 11.09
C VAL A 372 -6.57 5.15 12.45
N ARG A 373 -6.42 6.32 13.07
CA ARG A 373 -5.79 6.50 14.38
C ARG A 373 -6.50 5.72 15.48
N GLU A 374 -7.82 5.56 15.39
CA GLU A 374 -8.57 4.71 16.33
C GLU A 374 -8.27 3.22 16.12
N VAL A 375 -7.97 2.78 14.90
CA VAL A 375 -7.58 1.39 14.62
C VAL A 375 -6.12 1.12 15.00
N VAL A 376 -5.27 2.13 14.80
CA VAL A 376 -3.81 2.05 14.95
C VAL A 376 -3.38 2.89 16.15
N ASN A 377 -3.78 2.46 17.34
CA ASN A 377 -3.55 3.21 18.56
C ASN A 377 -2.64 2.46 19.54
N HIS A 378 -1.42 2.98 19.75
CA HIS A 378 -0.48 2.46 20.74
C HIS A 378 -1.01 2.50 22.19
N ASN A 379 -1.90 3.43 22.54
CA ASN A 379 -2.41 3.52 23.90
C ASN A 379 -3.22 2.28 24.30
N TYR A 380 -3.68 1.50 23.33
CA TYR A 380 -4.37 0.23 23.59
C TYR A 380 -3.47 -0.81 24.25
N ASP A 381 -2.14 -0.68 24.19
CA ASP A 381 -1.22 -1.56 24.92
C ASP A 381 -1.45 -1.54 26.43
N THR A 382 -1.94 -0.43 26.97
CA THR A 382 -2.18 -0.24 28.41
C THR A 382 -3.60 -0.60 28.85
N ARG A 383 -4.53 -0.79 27.91
CA ARG A 383 -5.94 -1.07 28.22
C ARG A 383 -6.17 -2.54 28.60
N LYS A 384 -6.97 -2.78 29.63
CA LYS A 384 -7.33 -4.12 30.13
C LYS A 384 -8.59 -4.66 29.43
N GLY A 385 -8.69 -5.98 29.31
CA GLY A 385 -9.87 -6.69 28.80
C GLY A 385 -9.55 -7.64 27.65
N ASN A 386 -10.31 -8.73 27.56
CA ASN A 386 -10.06 -9.85 26.64
C ASN A 386 -9.96 -9.40 25.16
N LEU A 387 -10.74 -8.41 24.75
CA LEU A 387 -10.74 -7.89 23.37
C LEU A 387 -9.43 -7.15 23.04
N TYR A 388 -8.87 -6.38 23.99
CA TYR A 388 -7.57 -5.72 23.83
C TYR A 388 -6.41 -6.72 23.93
N GLU A 389 -6.58 -7.82 24.69
CA GLU A 389 -5.59 -8.90 24.75
C GLU A 389 -5.49 -9.67 23.44
N ALA A 390 -6.62 -9.95 22.77
CA ALA A 390 -6.62 -10.54 21.43
C ALA A 390 -5.88 -9.64 20.43
N LEU A 391 -6.19 -8.33 20.40
CA LEU A 391 -5.51 -7.36 19.54
C LEU A 391 -3.98 -7.36 19.72
N ARG A 392 -3.50 -7.43 20.97
CA ARG A 392 -2.05 -7.49 21.27
C ARG A 392 -1.40 -8.82 20.91
N ARG A 393 -2.15 -9.92 21.01
CA ARG A 393 -1.62 -11.28 20.82
C ARG A 393 -1.47 -11.62 19.34
N ASP A 394 -2.52 -11.41 18.56
CA ASP A 394 -2.61 -11.88 17.17
C ASP A 394 -3.14 -10.80 16.22
N GLY A 395 -3.29 -9.56 16.69
CA GLY A 395 -3.79 -8.46 15.86
C GLY A 395 -5.31 -8.48 15.64
N THR A 396 -6.07 -9.38 16.29
CA THR A 396 -7.52 -9.47 16.08
C THR A 396 -8.28 -8.33 16.74
N LEU A 397 -8.71 -7.37 15.92
CA LEU A 397 -9.63 -6.31 16.28
C LEU A 397 -11.07 -6.77 16.08
N HIS A 398 -11.73 -7.12 17.18
CA HIS A 398 -13.11 -7.56 17.17
C HIS A 398 -14.04 -6.42 16.71
N HIS A 399 -15.03 -6.72 15.89
CA HIS A 399 -16.00 -5.74 15.41
C HIS A 399 -16.74 -5.07 16.56
N SER A 400 -17.07 -5.83 17.60
CA SER A 400 -17.71 -5.32 18.83
C SER A 400 -16.86 -4.29 19.56
N LEU A 401 -15.52 -4.39 19.51
CA LEU A 401 -14.61 -3.38 20.05
C LEU A 401 -14.51 -2.18 19.11
N LEU A 402 -14.38 -2.43 17.80
CA LEU A 402 -14.24 -1.41 16.77
C LEU A 402 -15.38 -0.38 16.83
N ILE A 403 -16.63 -0.83 16.95
CA ILE A 403 -17.80 0.06 17.00
C ILE A 403 -17.95 0.82 18.32
N THR A 404 -17.11 0.57 19.32
CA THR A 404 -17.05 1.41 20.55
C THR A 404 -16.19 2.65 20.37
N PHE A 405 -15.45 2.75 19.27
CA PHE A 405 -14.60 3.89 18.99
C PHE A 405 -15.43 5.04 18.41
N THR A 406 -15.07 6.26 18.77
CA THR A 406 -15.86 7.48 18.52
C THR A 406 -16.24 7.65 17.06
N TRP A 407 -15.27 7.49 16.15
CA TRP A 407 -15.51 7.72 14.72
C TRP A 407 -16.15 6.51 14.05
N TRP A 408 -15.91 5.30 14.55
CA TRP A 408 -16.53 4.08 14.04
C TRP A 408 -18.01 3.98 14.43
N GLU A 409 -18.37 4.41 15.63
CA GLU A 409 -19.76 4.62 16.05
C GLU A 409 -20.43 5.69 15.18
N ALA A 410 -19.75 6.83 14.97
CA ALA A 410 -20.24 7.90 14.10
C ALA A 410 -20.47 7.46 12.65
N LEU A 411 -19.60 6.60 12.10
CA LEU A 411 -19.77 6.02 10.76
C LEU A 411 -21.01 5.13 10.71
N LYS A 412 -21.22 4.30 11.75
CA LYS A 412 -22.39 3.43 11.86
C LYS A 412 -23.69 4.24 11.90
N GLU A 413 -23.72 5.34 12.65
CA GLU A 413 -24.85 6.28 12.69
C GLU A 413 -25.04 7.07 11.38
N ALA A 414 -23.96 7.24 10.61
CA ALA A 414 -23.99 8.00 9.37
C ALA A 414 -24.67 7.25 8.23
N GLY A 415 -24.50 5.92 8.17
CA GLY A 415 -25.20 5.04 7.23
C GLY A 415 -24.68 3.60 7.23
N ASP A 416 -25.52 2.66 6.82
CA ASP A 416 -25.25 1.21 6.91
C ASP A 416 -24.02 0.76 6.10
N ASN A 417 -23.73 1.44 4.98
CA ASN A 417 -22.60 1.11 4.10
C ASN A 417 -21.27 1.76 4.52
N MET A 418 -21.26 2.62 5.54
CA MET A 418 -20.07 3.40 5.93
C MET A 418 -19.02 2.53 6.61
N VAL A 419 -19.42 1.66 7.56
CA VAL A 419 -18.46 0.77 8.25
C VAL A 419 -17.80 -0.21 7.27
N PRO A 420 -18.53 -0.90 6.38
CA PRO A 420 -17.92 -1.74 5.34
C PRO A 420 -16.97 -0.97 4.43
N LEU A 421 -17.35 0.24 4.00
CA LEU A 421 -16.53 1.11 3.17
C LEU A 421 -15.20 1.44 3.86
N PHE A 422 -15.23 1.80 5.14
CA PHE A 422 -14.01 2.11 5.89
C PHE A 422 -13.16 0.87 6.21
N LYS A 423 -13.77 -0.31 6.40
CA LYS A 423 -13.02 -1.57 6.43
C LYS A 423 -12.30 -1.84 5.10
N ARG A 424 -12.91 -1.50 3.95
CA ARG A 424 -12.24 -1.56 2.63
C ARG A 424 -11.11 -0.55 2.51
N PHE A 425 -11.26 0.67 3.05
CA PHE A 425 -10.16 1.63 3.10
C PHE A 425 -8.96 1.08 3.88
N LEU A 426 -9.19 0.45 5.04
CA LEU A 426 -8.10 -0.17 5.81
C LEU A 426 -7.37 -1.26 5.02
N GLN A 427 -8.09 -2.04 4.21
CA GLN A 427 -7.50 -3.04 3.31
C GLN A 427 -6.69 -2.38 2.19
N HIS A 428 -7.28 -1.39 1.52
CA HIS A 428 -6.65 -0.65 0.44
C HIS A 428 -5.36 0.06 0.89
N PHE A 429 -5.33 0.56 2.11
CA PHE A 429 -4.14 1.16 2.72
C PHE A 429 -3.13 0.14 3.26
N ASN A 430 -3.35 -1.16 3.05
CA ASN A 430 -2.53 -2.26 3.58
C ASN A 430 -2.40 -2.25 5.12
N LEU A 431 -3.41 -1.77 5.84
CA LEU A 431 -3.37 -1.64 7.31
C LEU A 431 -4.05 -2.81 8.03
N ALA A 432 -5.14 -3.33 7.47
CA ALA A 432 -5.90 -4.42 8.07
C ALA A 432 -6.64 -5.26 7.01
N TYR A 433 -7.01 -6.49 7.35
CA TYR A 433 -7.83 -7.35 6.50
C TYR A 433 -8.84 -8.16 7.32
N PRO A 434 -9.88 -8.75 6.71
CA PRO A 434 -10.90 -9.53 7.42
C PRO A 434 -10.32 -10.81 8.02
N ALA A 435 -10.66 -11.11 9.26
CA ALA A 435 -10.18 -12.29 9.96
C ALA A 435 -10.79 -13.61 9.45
N SER A 436 -12.00 -13.55 8.89
CA SER A 436 -12.72 -14.72 8.37
C SER A 436 -13.09 -14.58 6.89
N ILE A 437 -13.35 -15.73 6.27
CA ILE A 437 -13.98 -15.79 4.95
C ILE A 437 -15.44 -15.36 5.15
N ALA A 438 -15.76 -14.14 4.76
CA ALA A 438 -17.11 -13.59 4.88
C ALA A 438 -17.57 -13.03 3.54
N GLU A 439 -18.85 -13.20 3.24
CA GLU A 439 -19.49 -12.63 2.05
C GLU A 439 -19.69 -11.12 2.18
N LYS A 440 -19.77 -10.59 3.42
CA LYS A 440 -19.98 -9.17 3.73
C LYS A 440 -19.04 -8.71 4.84
N LEU A 441 -18.59 -7.45 4.79
CA LEU A 441 -17.65 -6.87 5.76
C LEU A 441 -18.31 -6.27 6.99
N ASP A 442 -19.64 -6.17 7.02
CA ASP A 442 -20.43 -5.39 7.97
C ASP A 442 -20.02 -5.67 9.42
N GLU A 443 -20.05 -6.94 9.82
CA GLU A 443 -19.80 -7.37 11.21
C GLU A 443 -18.51 -8.18 11.40
N VAL A 444 -17.65 -8.21 10.38
CA VAL A 444 -16.45 -9.08 10.39
C VAL A 444 -15.33 -8.46 11.23
N ASP A 445 -14.68 -9.29 12.04
CA ASP A 445 -13.47 -8.94 12.77
C ASP A 445 -12.31 -8.65 11.80
N MET A 446 -11.41 -7.76 12.20
CA MET A 446 -10.27 -7.35 11.38
C MET A 446 -8.97 -7.82 12.00
N ILE A 447 -8.03 -8.32 11.20
CA ILE A 447 -6.64 -8.50 11.60
C ILE A 447 -5.88 -7.22 11.29
N VAL A 448 -5.24 -6.65 12.32
CA VAL A 448 -4.41 -5.44 12.27
C VAL A 448 -2.98 -5.83 12.61
N PRO A 449 -2.15 -6.23 11.62
CA PRO A 449 -0.84 -6.81 11.89
C PRO A 449 0.17 -5.85 12.52
N MET A 450 -0.11 -4.55 12.56
CA MET A 450 0.78 -3.58 13.22
C MET A 450 0.92 -3.74 14.73
N TYR A 451 0.01 -4.46 15.37
CA TYR A 451 0.15 -4.82 16.80
C TYR A 451 1.06 -6.02 17.02
N TRP A 452 1.50 -6.70 15.95
CA TRP A 452 2.41 -7.83 16.06
C TRP A 452 3.79 -7.37 16.49
N LYS A 453 4.35 -8.07 17.48
CA LYS A 453 5.76 -7.91 17.85
C LYS A 453 6.63 -8.80 16.99
N THR A 454 6.52 -8.64 15.67
CA THR A 454 7.04 -9.58 14.66
C THR A 454 8.50 -9.91 14.91
N ARG A 455 9.36 -8.90 15.06
CA ARG A 455 10.80 -9.14 15.27
C ARG A 455 11.13 -9.80 16.60
N ALA A 456 10.38 -9.50 17.66
CA ALA A 456 10.60 -10.07 19.00
C ALA A 456 10.18 -11.55 19.03
N GLU A 457 9.09 -11.90 18.36
CA GLU A 457 8.53 -13.24 18.33
C GLU A 457 9.14 -14.15 17.25
N ALA A 458 9.80 -13.58 16.24
CA ALA A 458 10.52 -14.31 15.20
C ALA A 458 11.67 -15.18 15.73
N GLN A 459 12.07 -15.02 17.00
CA GLN A 459 13.09 -15.85 17.64
C GLN A 459 12.56 -17.24 18.04
N GLU A 460 11.24 -17.45 18.06
CA GLU A 460 10.63 -18.76 18.32
C GLU A 460 10.52 -19.60 17.03
N THR A 461 10.98 -20.84 17.07
CA THR A 461 11.24 -21.68 15.89
C THR A 461 9.96 -22.33 15.34
N VAL A 462 9.33 -21.69 14.35
CA VAL A 462 8.26 -22.34 13.56
C VAL A 462 8.87 -23.37 12.61
N LYS A 463 8.61 -24.66 12.86
CA LYS A 463 9.11 -25.77 12.03
C LYS A 463 8.76 -25.59 10.53
N PRO A 464 9.64 -25.96 9.59
CA PRO A 464 9.35 -25.98 8.14
C PRO A 464 8.08 -26.78 7.80
N LEU A 465 7.38 -26.42 6.72
CA LEU A 465 6.13 -27.10 6.31
C LEU A 465 6.33 -28.60 6.09
N ALA A 466 7.48 -28.98 5.51
CA ALA A 466 7.89 -30.36 5.31
C ALA A 466 8.01 -31.17 6.62
N LYS A 467 8.18 -30.50 7.76
CA LYS A 467 8.25 -31.10 9.11
C LYS A 467 6.93 -30.97 9.88
N GLN A 468 5.84 -30.56 9.22
CA GLN A 468 4.48 -30.44 9.78
C GLN A 468 3.44 -31.32 9.03
N PRO A 469 3.61 -32.65 9.00
CA PRO A 469 2.72 -33.55 8.24
C PRO A 469 1.26 -33.54 8.73
N SER A 470 1.01 -33.19 10.00
CA SER A 470 -0.35 -33.05 10.56
C SER A 470 -1.14 -31.90 9.93
N MET A 471 -0.48 -30.82 9.50
CA MET A 471 -1.10 -29.70 8.80
C MET A 471 -1.51 -30.09 7.37
N LEU A 472 -0.60 -30.74 6.65
CA LEU A 472 -0.83 -31.20 5.28
C LEU A 472 -1.97 -32.24 5.20
N MET A 473 -2.04 -33.16 6.18
CA MET A 473 -3.15 -34.11 6.31
C MET A 473 -4.49 -33.43 6.61
N ARG A 474 -4.52 -32.39 7.46
CA ARG A 474 -5.76 -31.64 7.79
C ARG A 474 -6.35 -30.85 6.62
N ILE A 475 -5.52 -30.47 5.66
CA ILE A 475 -5.91 -29.65 4.49
C ILE A 475 -6.19 -30.55 3.25
N SER A 476 -5.96 -31.87 3.37
CA SER A 476 -6.17 -32.87 2.31
C SER A 476 -5.42 -32.58 1.01
N VAL A 477 -4.21 -32.00 1.10
CA VAL A 477 -3.36 -31.80 -0.08
C VAL A 477 -2.77 -33.16 -0.49
N THR A 478 -3.15 -33.67 -1.65
CA THR A 478 -2.84 -35.05 -2.11
C THR A 478 -1.46 -35.22 -2.78
N GLY A 479 -0.53 -34.28 -2.59
CA GLY A 479 0.83 -34.38 -3.14
C GLY A 479 1.88 -33.61 -2.32
N SER A 480 3.13 -34.01 -2.50
CA SER A 480 4.29 -33.62 -1.67
C SER A 480 5.20 -32.60 -2.34
N ALA A 481 4.72 -31.83 -3.31
CA ALA A 481 5.54 -30.85 -4.01
C ALA A 481 5.65 -29.55 -3.18
N PHE A 482 6.88 -29.02 -3.06
CA PHE A 482 7.16 -27.81 -2.32
C PHE A 482 7.88 -26.78 -3.21
N ALA A 483 7.45 -25.52 -3.12
CA ALA A 483 8.16 -24.37 -3.67
C ALA A 483 8.60 -23.47 -2.52
N LYS A 484 9.84 -22.98 -2.55
CA LYS A 484 10.36 -22.06 -1.54
C LYS A 484 10.99 -20.82 -2.15
N TRP A 485 10.64 -19.67 -1.59
CA TRP A 485 11.14 -18.36 -1.99
C TRP A 485 11.57 -17.57 -0.76
N LYS A 486 12.62 -16.76 -0.89
CA LYS A 486 13.14 -15.95 0.21
C LYS A 486 13.45 -14.54 -0.27
N TYR A 487 13.13 -13.56 0.56
CA TYR A 487 13.55 -12.17 0.43
C TYR A 487 14.49 -11.83 1.58
N SER A 488 15.59 -11.13 1.31
CA SER A 488 16.43 -10.50 2.34
C SER A 488 16.35 -8.99 2.19
N LEU A 489 16.04 -8.31 3.29
CA LEU A 489 15.70 -6.88 3.34
C LEU A 489 16.44 -6.18 4.49
N PRO A 490 16.73 -4.87 4.40
CA PRO A 490 17.35 -4.16 5.51
C PRO A 490 16.45 -4.19 6.74
N ALA A 491 17.03 -4.49 7.90
CA ALA A 491 16.28 -4.64 9.15
C ALA A 491 15.52 -3.37 9.58
N ALA A 492 15.90 -2.21 9.03
CA ALA A 492 15.23 -0.93 9.27
C ALA A 492 13.80 -0.86 8.69
N ILE A 493 13.48 -1.68 7.67
CA ILE A 493 12.17 -1.64 6.98
C ILE A 493 11.48 -3.00 6.87
N SER A 494 12.18 -4.09 7.18
CA SER A 494 11.73 -5.47 7.02
C SER A 494 10.36 -5.72 7.66
N GLU A 495 10.14 -5.28 8.89
CA GLU A 495 8.87 -5.45 9.63
C GLU A 495 7.71 -4.69 8.95
N ALA A 496 7.96 -3.45 8.50
CA ALA A 496 6.96 -2.67 7.79
C ALA A 496 6.60 -3.25 6.41
N VAL A 497 7.59 -3.82 5.71
CA VAL A 497 7.35 -4.54 4.46
C VAL A 497 6.57 -5.83 4.72
N TYR A 498 6.93 -6.60 5.75
CA TYR A 498 6.27 -7.85 6.12
C TYR A 498 4.79 -7.65 6.45
N VAL A 499 4.46 -6.69 7.31
CA VAL A 499 3.07 -6.36 7.67
C VAL A 499 2.26 -5.99 6.42
N ASN A 500 2.78 -5.09 5.58
CA ASN A 500 2.11 -4.69 4.34
C ASN A 500 1.92 -5.86 3.37
N PHE A 501 2.90 -6.75 3.30
CA PHE A 501 2.92 -7.94 2.44
C PHE A 501 1.87 -8.97 2.87
N VAL A 502 1.74 -9.23 4.18
CA VAL A 502 0.73 -10.15 4.71
C VAL A 502 -0.69 -9.67 4.40
N VAL A 503 -0.94 -8.36 4.54
CA VAL A 503 -2.22 -7.73 4.19
C VAL A 503 -2.47 -7.85 2.67
N GLN A 504 -1.47 -7.54 1.84
CA GLN A 504 -1.56 -7.65 0.38
C GLN A 504 -1.86 -9.07 -0.11
N CYS A 505 -1.38 -10.08 0.61
CA CYS A 505 -1.66 -11.47 0.26
C CYS A 505 -3.12 -11.89 0.49
N TYR A 506 -3.94 -11.07 1.17
CA TYR A 506 -5.31 -11.43 1.55
C TYR A 506 -6.12 -11.90 0.33
N ARG A 507 -6.83 -13.01 0.52
CA ARG A 507 -7.66 -13.67 -0.48
C ARG A 507 -8.96 -14.07 0.18
N GLN A 508 -10.08 -13.61 -0.38
CA GLN A 508 -11.41 -13.87 0.17
C GLN A 508 -11.75 -15.37 0.16
N ASP A 509 -11.19 -16.14 -0.78
CA ASP A 509 -11.44 -17.57 -0.94
C ASP A 509 -10.52 -18.47 -0.10
N ALA A 510 -9.53 -17.92 0.59
CA ALA A 510 -8.52 -18.68 1.33
C ALA A 510 -8.68 -18.55 2.84
N ALA A 511 -8.61 -19.69 3.54
CA ALA A 511 -8.59 -19.72 5.00
C ALA A 511 -7.20 -19.32 5.50
N ARG A 512 -7.15 -18.69 6.68
CA ARG A 512 -5.92 -18.19 7.27
C ARG A 512 -5.78 -18.58 8.73
N ASN A 513 -4.54 -18.79 9.13
CA ASN A 513 -4.13 -18.86 10.51
C ASN A 513 -2.96 -17.89 10.69
N VAL A 514 -3.05 -17.00 11.67
CA VAL A 514 -2.16 -15.84 11.78
C VAL A 514 -1.45 -15.88 13.12
N GLY A 515 -0.15 -15.59 13.10
CA GLY A 515 0.67 -15.33 14.27
C GLY A 515 1.61 -14.15 14.01
N PRO A 516 2.25 -13.60 15.05
CA PRO A 516 2.99 -12.34 14.91
C PRO A 516 4.21 -12.39 13.97
N ALA A 517 4.82 -13.57 13.80
CA ALA A 517 5.97 -13.79 12.90
C ALA A 517 5.72 -14.83 11.80
N HIS A 518 4.49 -15.36 11.69
CA HIS A 518 4.15 -16.33 10.66
C HIS A 518 2.68 -16.24 10.25
N VAL A 519 2.40 -16.46 8.97
CA VAL A 519 1.04 -16.49 8.43
C VAL A 519 0.88 -17.71 7.55
N GLU A 520 -0.19 -18.45 7.79
CA GLU A 520 -0.57 -19.63 7.03
C GLU A 520 -1.82 -19.30 6.22
N CYS A 521 -1.82 -19.67 4.95
CA CYS A 521 -2.91 -19.42 4.00
C CYS A 521 -3.17 -20.68 3.21
N PHE A 522 -4.40 -21.19 3.20
CA PHE A 522 -4.71 -22.45 2.56
C PHE A 522 -6.12 -22.51 1.97
N VAL A 523 -6.25 -23.30 0.91
CA VAL A 523 -7.54 -23.70 0.33
C VAL A 523 -7.57 -25.23 0.36
N ARG A 524 -8.60 -25.79 1.00
CA ARG A 524 -8.72 -27.24 1.21
C ARG A 524 -8.66 -27.98 -0.13
N GLY A 525 -7.83 -29.01 -0.21
CA GLY A 525 -7.63 -29.82 -1.42
C GLY A 525 -6.80 -29.16 -2.53
N GLU A 526 -6.46 -27.87 -2.44
CA GLU A 526 -5.71 -27.15 -3.48
C GLU A 526 -4.26 -26.89 -3.07
N PHE A 527 -4.04 -26.07 -2.04
CA PHE A 527 -2.70 -25.66 -1.61
C PHE A 527 -2.64 -25.20 -0.14
N CYS A 528 -1.42 -25.18 0.39
CA CYS A 528 -1.09 -24.55 1.66
C CYS A 528 0.18 -23.70 1.49
N ALA A 529 0.14 -22.45 1.94
CA ALA A 529 1.25 -21.51 1.91
C ALA A 529 1.56 -21.00 3.31
N VAL A 530 2.84 -20.86 3.64
CA VAL A 530 3.31 -20.28 4.89
C VAL A 530 4.33 -19.19 4.61
N ILE A 531 4.11 -18.03 5.21
CA ILE A 531 4.94 -16.84 5.11
C ILE A 531 5.55 -16.58 6.49
N LYS A 532 6.87 -16.56 6.59
CA LYS A 532 7.61 -16.43 7.86
C LYS A 532 8.52 -15.21 7.84
N PHE A 533 8.60 -14.53 8.98
CA PHE A 533 9.60 -13.52 9.24
C PHE A 533 10.74 -14.11 10.06
N VAL A 534 11.98 -13.90 9.62
CA VAL A 534 13.19 -14.41 10.27
C VAL A 534 14.12 -13.24 10.57
N ALA A 535 14.23 -12.90 11.85
CA ALA A 535 15.07 -11.80 12.29
C ALA A 535 16.55 -12.23 12.34
N ASP A 536 17.43 -11.45 11.72
CA ASP A 536 18.87 -11.70 11.80
C ASP A 536 19.47 -11.16 13.11
N LYS A 537 20.33 -11.96 13.73
CA LYS A 537 21.02 -11.61 14.97
C LYS A 537 22.04 -10.49 14.77
N SER A 538 22.59 -10.30 13.56
CA SER A 538 23.50 -9.19 13.28
C SER A 538 22.76 -7.85 13.11
N GLY A 539 21.43 -7.90 12.91
CA GLY A 539 20.57 -6.73 12.78
C GLY A 539 20.76 -5.94 11.49
N ARG A 540 21.43 -6.53 10.49
CA ARG A 540 21.69 -5.87 9.20
C ARG A 540 20.54 -6.10 8.22
N CYS A 541 20.23 -7.36 7.93
CA CYS A 541 19.14 -7.72 7.03
C CYS A 541 18.28 -8.81 7.69
N ASP A 542 16.96 -8.63 7.69
CA ASP A 542 16.03 -9.69 8.07
C ASP A 542 15.49 -10.39 6.83
N ASP A 543 15.04 -11.62 7.01
CA ASP A 543 14.57 -12.46 5.93
C ASP A 543 13.04 -12.69 6.01
N ILE A 544 12.40 -12.77 4.85
CA ILE A 544 11.00 -13.19 4.70
C ILE A 544 11.00 -14.44 3.82
N GLU A 545 10.58 -15.56 4.40
CA GLU A 545 10.54 -16.86 3.75
C GLU A 545 9.10 -17.25 3.39
N ILE A 546 8.93 -17.80 2.20
CA ILE A 546 7.64 -18.25 1.68
C ILE A 546 7.80 -19.71 1.28
N GLU A 547 6.96 -20.57 1.86
CA GLU A 547 6.88 -21.99 1.51
C GLU A 547 5.47 -22.29 0.99
N VAL A 548 5.35 -22.93 -0.17
CA VAL A 548 4.07 -23.35 -0.75
C VAL A 548 4.09 -24.85 -1.01
N ALA A 549 3.05 -25.54 -0.57
CA ALA A 549 2.81 -26.95 -0.82
C ALA A 549 1.52 -27.16 -1.61
N ALA A 550 1.57 -28.02 -2.63
CA ALA A 550 0.43 -28.38 -3.46
C ALA A 550 0.58 -29.80 -4.02
N ALA A 551 -0.46 -30.28 -4.72
CA ALA A 551 -0.47 -31.61 -5.32
C ALA A 551 0.66 -31.83 -6.34
N THR A 552 1.02 -30.80 -7.13
CA THR A 552 2.09 -30.86 -8.12
C THR A 552 3.01 -29.63 -8.03
N HIS A 553 4.21 -29.74 -8.60
CA HIS A 553 5.20 -28.67 -8.60
C HIS A 553 4.72 -27.45 -9.41
N GLU A 554 4.02 -27.68 -10.52
CA GLU A 554 3.44 -26.64 -11.36
C GLU A 554 2.43 -25.79 -10.57
N VAL A 555 1.57 -26.44 -9.78
CA VAL A 555 0.55 -25.75 -8.97
C VAL A 555 1.19 -25.03 -7.79
N ALA A 556 2.19 -25.63 -7.13
CA ALA A 556 2.93 -24.96 -6.06
C ALA A 556 3.58 -23.66 -6.54
N TRP A 557 4.20 -23.68 -7.72
CA TRP A 557 4.78 -22.46 -8.32
C TRP A 557 3.74 -21.50 -8.88
N ALA A 558 2.60 -21.98 -9.36
CA ALA A 558 1.49 -21.12 -9.77
C ALA A 558 0.86 -20.35 -8.60
N GLU A 559 0.79 -20.95 -7.41
CA GLU A 559 0.38 -20.26 -6.18
C GLU A 559 1.50 -19.35 -5.63
N MET A 560 2.76 -19.80 -5.67
CA MET A 560 3.92 -18.98 -5.30
C MET A 560 3.96 -17.69 -6.13
N ARG A 561 3.62 -17.77 -7.42
CA ARG A 561 3.54 -16.60 -8.32
C ARG A 561 2.66 -15.49 -7.75
N ASP A 562 1.47 -15.80 -7.26
CA ASP A 562 0.53 -14.80 -6.74
C ASP A 562 1.02 -14.15 -5.44
N ILE A 563 1.68 -14.93 -4.59
CA ILE A 563 2.29 -14.44 -3.35
C ILE A 563 3.48 -13.54 -3.68
N VAL A 564 4.38 -13.97 -4.57
CA VAL A 564 5.52 -13.18 -5.05
C VAL A 564 5.05 -11.89 -5.71
N MET A 565 4.00 -11.92 -6.55
CA MET A 565 3.40 -10.70 -7.12
C MET A 565 2.91 -9.74 -6.03
N SER A 566 2.27 -10.27 -4.99
CA SER A 566 1.81 -9.46 -3.84
C SER A 566 2.98 -8.78 -3.14
N MET A 567 4.10 -9.49 -2.95
CA MET A 567 5.32 -8.93 -2.38
C MET A 567 5.95 -7.87 -3.29
N GLU A 568 6.11 -8.15 -4.59
CA GLU A 568 6.69 -7.17 -5.52
C GLU A 568 5.83 -5.90 -5.61
N ASN A 569 4.49 -6.01 -5.53
CA ASN A 569 3.60 -4.85 -5.46
C ASN A 569 3.83 -4.00 -4.20
N VAL A 570 4.13 -4.62 -3.05
CA VAL A 570 4.53 -3.88 -1.85
C VAL A 570 5.89 -3.22 -2.06
N LEU A 571 6.87 -3.93 -2.62
CA LEU A 571 8.22 -3.44 -2.88
C LEU A 571 8.26 -2.29 -3.91
N ARG A 572 7.25 -2.18 -4.81
CA ARG A 572 7.09 -1.02 -5.69
C ARG A 572 6.96 0.30 -4.93
N LYS A 573 6.39 0.27 -3.72
CA LYS A 573 6.28 1.44 -2.83
C LYS A 573 7.62 1.83 -2.18
N TYR A 574 8.70 1.09 -2.47
CA TYR A 574 10.06 1.32 -1.97
C TYR A 574 11.09 1.39 -3.11
N PRO A 575 10.99 2.38 -4.01
CA PRO A 575 11.91 2.52 -5.15
C PRO A 575 13.38 2.65 -4.74
N GLY A 576 13.69 3.17 -3.55
CA GLY A 576 15.06 3.28 -3.04
C GLY A 576 15.74 1.93 -2.75
N LEU A 577 14.99 0.81 -2.74
CA LEU A 577 15.57 -0.55 -2.68
C LEU A 577 16.08 -1.04 -4.03
N LYS A 578 15.76 -0.37 -5.14
CA LYS A 578 16.16 -0.76 -6.50
C LYS A 578 17.61 -0.31 -6.79
N SER A 579 18.58 -0.72 -5.98
CA SER A 579 20.01 -0.50 -6.31
C SER A 579 20.49 -1.49 -7.39
N THR A 580 21.27 -0.98 -8.34
CA THR A 580 21.87 -1.72 -9.48
C THR A 580 23.08 -2.57 -9.10
N LYS A 581 23.57 -2.48 -7.86
CA LYS A 581 24.64 -3.35 -7.32
C LYS A 581 24.12 -4.05 -6.06
N GLN A 582 24.34 -5.37 -6.01
CA GLN A 582 23.85 -6.32 -5.00
C GLN A 582 23.92 -5.79 -3.55
N GLY A 583 22.90 -6.06 -2.74
CA GLY A 583 23.03 -6.03 -1.28
C GLY A 583 21.79 -5.63 -0.46
N MET A 584 20.88 -4.79 -0.96
CA MET A 584 19.76 -4.31 -0.13
C MET A 584 18.51 -5.17 -0.19
N LEU A 585 18.13 -5.58 -1.40
CA LEU A 585 16.98 -6.42 -1.64
C LEU A 585 17.46 -7.62 -2.44
N GLU A 586 17.65 -8.72 -1.74
CA GLU A 586 18.03 -9.98 -2.35
C GLU A 586 16.84 -10.92 -2.37
N ARG A 587 16.81 -11.74 -3.42
CA ARG A 587 15.72 -12.64 -3.71
C ARG A 587 16.31 -13.99 -4.04
N TYR A 588 15.79 -15.04 -3.45
CA TYR A 588 16.34 -16.37 -3.59
C TYR A 588 15.24 -17.38 -3.89
N ILE A 589 15.57 -18.32 -4.76
CA ILE A 589 14.90 -19.62 -4.74
C ILE A 589 15.69 -20.51 -3.80
N VAL A 590 14.97 -21.14 -2.88
CA VAL A 590 15.56 -22.07 -1.92
C VAL A 590 15.30 -23.47 -2.43
N LYS A 591 16.35 -24.19 -2.82
CA LYS A 591 16.22 -25.60 -3.19
C LYS A 591 16.52 -26.48 -1.97
N PRO A 592 15.76 -27.57 -1.76
CA PRO A 592 16.19 -28.61 -0.84
C PRO A 592 17.33 -29.40 -1.49
N ASP A 593 18.52 -29.40 -0.89
CA ASP A 593 19.57 -30.36 -1.25
C ASP A 593 19.31 -31.72 -0.59
N ASP A 594 19.84 -32.78 -1.20
CA ASP A 594 19.74 -34.17 -0.73
C ASP A 594 20.29 -34.38 0.70
N ASP A 595 21.19 -33.50 1.18
CA ASP A 595 21.82 -33.57 2.50
C ASP A 595 21.19 -32.65 3.57
N GLY A 596 20.11 -31.92 3.23
CA GLY A 596 19.39 -31.06 4.18
C GLY A 596 20.02 -29.69 4.45
N GLU A 597 21.11 -29.32 3.76
CA GLU A 597 21.50 -27.92 3.58
C GLU A 597 20.61 -27.24 2.51
N HIS A 598 20.45 -25.92 2.61
CA HIS A 598 19.61 -25.16 1.70
C HIS A 598 20.49 -24.42 0.69
N ASP A 599 20.47 -24.84 -0.58
CA ASP A 599 21.13 -24.08 -1.64
C ASP A 599 20.30 -22.84 -1.97
N HIS A 600 20.87 -21.66 -1.73
CA HIS A 600 20.22 -20.37 -1.95
C HIS A 600 20.66 -19.79 -3.29
N ILE A 601 19.79 -19.91 -4.29
CA ILE A 601 20.11 -19.41 -5.62
C ILE A 601 19.60 -17.99 -5.77
N VAL A 602 20.53 -17.03 -5.87
CA VAL A 602 20.23 -15.60 -6.02
C VAL A 602 19.52 -15.33 -7.35
N VAL A 603 18.31 -14.81 -7.26
CA VAL A 603 17.50 -14.30 -8.37
C VAL A 603 17.89 -12.85 -8.64
N SER A 604 19.08 -12.64 -9.21
CA SER A 604 19.57 -11.30 -9.58
C SER A 604 19.34 -11.01 -11.07
N GLY A 605 19.01 -9.75 -11.38
CA GLY A 605 18.90 -9.28 -12.75
C GLY A 605 17.52 -9.48 -13.38
N LEU A 606 16.53 -8.72 -12.91
CA LEU A 606 15.28 -8.49 -13.65
C LEU A 606 15.58 -7.76 -14.97
N VAL A 607 14.78 -8.02 -16.01
CA VAL A 607 14.96 -7.52 -17.39
C VAL A 607 13.87 -6.53 -17.73
N ALA A 608 14.21 -5.46 -18.47
CA ALA A 608 13.23 -4.49 -18.96
C ALA A 608 12.71 -4.79 -20.38
N ASN A 609 13.43 -5.59 -21.20
CA ASN A 609 13.07 -5.87 -22.60
C ASN A 609 13.00 -7.39 -22.91
N PRO A 610 11.96 -7.87 -23.62
CA PRO A 610 11.81 -9.28 -24.03
C PRO A 610 13.05 -9.91 -24.71
N SER A 611 13.87 -9.11 -25.38
CA SER A 611 15.06 -9.56 -26.10
C SER A 611 16.19 -10.04 -25.18
N GLU A 612 16.29 -9.54 -23.95
CA GLU A 612 17.28 -10.00 -22.97
C GLU A 612 16.81 -11.22 -22.16
N LEU A 613 15.51 -11.53 -22.20
CA LEU A 613 14.92 -12.67 -21.50
C LEU A 613 15.64 -13.98 -21.85
N LYS A 614 15.81 -14.26 -23.15
CA LYS A 614 16.46 -15.50 -23.62
C LYS A 614 17.89 -15.64 -23.08
N LYS A 615 18.65 -14.54 -23.02
CA LYS A 615 20.02 -14.52 -22.50
C LYS A 615 20.06 -14.76 -20.99
N LYS A 616 19.13 -14.18 -20.21
CA LYS A 616 19.06 -14.39 -18.76
C LYS A 616 18.50 -15.77 -18.40
N ARG A 617 17.57 -16.30 -19.18
CA ARG A 617 17.03 -17.66 -19.02
C ARG A 617 18.12 -18.72 -19.09
N ILE A 618 19.07 -18.57 -20.01
CA ILE A 618 20.25 -19.45 -20.11
C ILE A 618 21.09 -19.42 -18.82
N LYS A 619 21.15 -18.26 -18.15
CA LYS A 619 21.88 -18.09 -16.87
C LYS A 619 21.05 -18.50 -15.63
N MET A 620 19.75 -18.74 -15.79
CA MET A 620 18.81 -19.10 -14.73
C MET A 620 18.00 -20.36 -15.08
N PRO A 621 18.64 -21.49 -15.43
CA PRO A 621 17.95 -22.71 -15.85
C PRO A 621 17.08 -23.33 -14.74
N TRP A 622 17.33 -22.95 -13.49
CA TRP A 622 16.64 -23.42 -12.29
C TRP A 622 15.30 -22.73 -12.01
N LEU A 623 14.98 -21.62 -12.67
CA LEU A 623 13.70 -20.93 -12.50
C LEU A 623 12.60 -21.75 -13.23
N PRO A 624 11.37 -21.89 -12.70
CA PRO A 624 10.28 -22.59 -13.39
C PRO A 624 9.97 -21.97 -14.76
N LEU A 625 9.62 -22.79 -15.77
CA LEU A 625 9.38 -22.34 -17.16
C LEU A 625 8.40 -21.15 -17.23
N ASP A 626 7.30 -21.22 -16.47
CA ASP A 626 6.27 -20.18 -16.46
C ASP A 626 6.57 -18.96 -15.57
N PHE A 627 7.82 -18.77 -15.12
CA PHE A 627 8.24 -17.59 -14.34
C PHE A 627 8.84 -16.46 -15.19
N ASP A 628 8.71 -16.51 -16.51
CA ASP A 628 9.19 -15.44 -17.41
C ASP A 628 8.55 -14.09 -17.10
N TRP A 629 7.28 -14.07 -16.66
CA TRP A 629 6.60 -12.85 -16.19
C TRP A 629 7.40 -12.12 -15.10
N TYR A 630 8.08 -12.89 -14.23
CA TYR A 630 8.88 -12.35 -13.15
C TYR A 630 10.15 -11.73 -13.69
N ILE A 631 10.90 -12.47 -14.52
CA ILE A 631 12.14 -11.99 -15.13
C ILE A 631 11.86 -10.72 -15.95
N GLN A 632 10.77 -10.68 -16.71
CA GLN A 632 10.38 -9.55 -17.55
C GLN A 632 9.76 -8.37 -16.80
N ARG A 633 9.61 -8.45 -15.46
CA ARG A 633 8.89 -7.45 -14.65
C ARG A 633 7.48 -7.18 -15.20
N ALA A 634 6.80 -8.22 -15.69
CA ALA A 634 5.48 -8.11 -16.29
C ALA A 634 4.44 -7.52 -15.30
N TRP A 635 4.66 -7.70 -14.00
CA TRP A 635 3.90 -7.10 -12.91
C TRP A 635 4.01 -5.56 -12.83
N GLU A 636 4.94 -4.92 -13.54
CA GLU A 636 5.01 -3.46 -13.69
C GLU A 636 4.11 -2.94 -14.82
N ASN A 637 3.69 -3.82 -15.73
CA ASN A 637 2.86 -3.43 -16.87
C ASN A 637 1.37 -3.43 -16.47
N PRO A 638 0.65 -2.29 -16.64
CA PRO A 638 -0.79 -2.23 -16.38
C PRO A 638 -1.57 -3.28 -17.18
N GLY A 639 -2.58 -3.90 -16.58
CA GLY A 639 -3.45 -4.91 -17.21
C GLY A 639 -2.83 -6.30 -17.43
N LYS A 640 -1.50 -6.42 -17.40
CA LYS A 640 -0.81 -7.72 -17.56
C LYS A 640 -1.07 -8.65 -16.39
N LEU A 641 -1.32 -8.10 -15.21
CA LEU A 641 -1.68 -8.87 -14.03
C LEU A 641 -3.05 -9.56 -14.18
N GLU A 642 -4.06 -8.86 -14.70
CA GLU A 642 -5.36 -9.50 -15.01
C GLU A 642 -5.20 -10.60 -16.05
N GLU A 643 -4.39 -10.37 -17.08
CA GLU A 643 -4.11 -11.37 -18.11
C GLU A 643 -3.44 -12.63 -17.50
N LEU A 644 -2.41 -12.45 -16.67
CA LEU A 644 -1.73 -13.56 -15.98
C LEU A 644 -2.64 -14.29 -14.99
N ARG A 645 -3.55 -13.57 -14.32
CA ARG A 645 -4.55 -14.16 -13.43
C ARG A 645 -5.64 -14.91 -14.20
N ALA A 646 -6.08 -14.41 -15.34
CA ALA A 646 -7.00 -15.14 -16.23
C ALA A 646 -6.36 -16.45 -16.71
N GLN A 647 -5.08 -16.43 -17.06
CA GLN A 647 -4.32 -17.64 -17.39
C GLN A 647 -4.21 -18.61 -16.20
N LYS A 648 -4.11 -18.11 -14.96
CA LYS A 648 -4.15 -18.95 -13.74
C LYS A 648 -5.46 -19.72 -13.63
N ILE A 649 -6.60 -19.08 -13.89
CA ILE A 649 -7.92 -19.74 -13.83
C ILE A 649 -7.95 -20.90 -14.83
N THR A 650 -7.40 -20.72 -16.02
CA THR A 650 -7.27 -21.78 -17.05
C THR A 650 -6.39 -22.93 -16.59
N LEU A 651 -5.31 -22.66 -15.83
CA LEU A 651 -4.41 -23.70 -15.28
C LEU A 651 -4.97 -24.41 -14.03
N GLN A 652 -5.78 -23.72 -13.23
CA GLN A 652 -6.45 -24.31 -12.07
C GLN A 652 -7.71 -25.10 -12.44
N LEU A 653 -8.37 -24.79 -13.57
CA LEU A 653 -9.58 -25.48 -14.00
C LEU A 653 -9.41 -27.01 -14.09
N PRO A 654 -8.34 -27.55 -14.71
CA PRO A 654 -8.08 -28.98 -14.75
C PRO A 654 -7.90 -29.60 -13.36
N HIS A 655 -7.16 -28.93 -12.46
CA HIS A 655 -6.96 -29.41 -11.09
C HIS A 655 -8.21 -29.31 -10.23
N ARG A 656 -9.02 -28.25 -10.37
CA ARG A 656 -10.33 -28.15 -9.72
C ARG A 656 -11.29 -29.21 -10.25
N LEU A 657 -11.25 -29.51 -11.55
CA LEU A 657 -11.97 -30.63 -12.14
C LEU A 657 -11.47 -31.97 -11.59
N ASP A 658 -10.16 -32.14 -11.37
CA ASP A 658 -9.60 -33.35 -10.80
C ASP A 658 -9.86 -33.50 -9.29
N VAL A 659 -9.87 -32.41 -8.52
CA VAL A 659 -10.33 -32.38 -7.12
C VAL A 659 -11.83 -32.66 -7.06
N LEU A 660 -12.63 -32.07 -7.95
CA LEU A 660 -14.05 -32.40 -8.10
C LEU A 660 -14.25 -33.85 -8.55
N ARG A 661 -13.42 -34.40 -9.42
CA ARG A 661 -13.43 -35.83 -9.81
C ARG A 661 -12.98 -36.74 -8.68
N GLN A 662 -12.05 -36.32 -7.82
CA GLN A 662 -11.65 -37.04 -6.62
C GLN A 662 -12.74 -37.00 -5.54
N LEU A 663 -13.50 -35.90 -5.46
CA LEU A 663 -14.71 -35.79 -4.63
C LEU A 663 -15.89 -36.58 -5.26
N VAL A 664 -15.90 -36.75 -6.58
CA VAL A 664 -16.87 -37.52 -7.36
C VAL A 664 -16.27 -38.90 -7.72
N VAL A 665 -16.09 -39.72 -6.68
CA VAL A 665 -16.39 -41.17 -6.68
C VAL A 665 -15.75 -42.03 -7.79
N SER A 666 -14.80 -42.89 -7.39
CA SER A 666 -14.58 -44.19 -8.05
C SER A 666 -15.83 -45.06 -7.91
N SER A 667 -16.17 -45.85 -8.94
CA SER A 667 -17.45 -46.56 -9.15
C SER A 667 -18.08 -47.32 -7.97
N GLU A 668 -17.36 -47.54 -6.88
CA GLU A 668 -17.77 -48.35 -5.74
C GLU A 668 -18.39 -47.55 -4.57
N THR A 669 -18.34 -46.21 -4.57
CA THR A 669 -18.85 -45.40 -3.44
C THR A 669 -19.69 -44.17 -3.85
N ARG A 670 -20.70 -44.34 -4.71
CA ARG A 670 -21.65 -43.26 -5.04
C ARG A 670 -22.48 -42.86 -3.82
N GLN A 671 -22.20 -41.69 -3.23
CA GLN A 671 -23.02 -41.08 -2.19
C GLN A 671 -24.05 -40.06 -2.71
N LEU A 672 -23.98 -39.66 -4.00
CA LEU A 672 -24.97 -38.78 -4.64
C LEU A 672 -25.56 -39.43 -5.90
N PRO A 673 -26.87 -39.23 -6.17
CA PRO A 673 -27.52 -39.75 -7.37
C PRO A 673 -26.95 -39.10 -8.64
N ALA A 674 -27.03 -39.80 -9.78
CA ALA A 674 -26.54 -39.27 -11.05
C ALA A 674 -27.29 -37.97 -11.41
N LEU A 675 -26.53 -36.89 -11.67
CA LEU A 675 -27.07 -35.56 -12.00
C LEU A 675 -27.92 -35.55 -13.28
N TRP A 676 -27.84 -36.59 -14.10
CA TRP A 676 -28.68 -36.76 -15.26
C TRP A 676 -28.88 -38.25 -15.58
N THR A 677 -29.96 -38.55 -16.29
CA THR A 677 -30.24 -39.87 -16.85
C THR A 677 -30.65 -39.74 -18.30
N LEU A 678 -30.08 -40.59 -19.15
CA LEU A 678 -30.44 -40.73 -20.56
C LEU A 678 -31.15 -42.07 -20.75
N LEU A 679 -32.40 -42.04 -21.19
CA LEU A 679 -33.23 -43.24 -21.39
C LEU A 679 -33.67 -43.29 -22.85
N TYR A 680 -33.44 -44.42 -23.52
CA TYR A 680 -33.97 -44.67 -24.86
C TYR A 680 -35.18 -45.59 -24.78
N SER A 681 -36.31 -45.17 -25.36
CA SER A 681 -37.51 -45.99 -25.47
C SER A 681 -37.62 -46.61 -26.87
N LYS A 682 -37.47 -47.94 -26.93
CA LYS A 682 -37.58 -48.72 -28.18
C LYS A 682 -38.95 -48.60 -28.85
N GLU A 683 -40.01 -48.42 -28.06
CA GLU A 683 -41.40 -48.35 -28.56
C GLU A 683 -41.72 -47.01 -29.22
N THR A 684 -41.03 -45.94 -28.81
CA THR A 684 -41.32 -44.56 -29.27
C THR A 684 -40.20 -43.97 -30.13
N SER A 685 -39.06 -44.66 -30.24
CA SER A 685 -37.84 -44.15 -30.91
C SER A 685 -37.40 -42.78 -30.37
N GLU A 686 -37.62 -42.53 -29.08
CA GLU A 686 -37.24 -41.30 -28.40
C GLU A 686 -36.08 -41.53 -27.42
N ILE A 687 -35.11 -40.62 -27.45
CA ILE A 687 -34.12 -40.43 -26.39
C ILE A 687 -34.68 -39.39 -25.42
N VAL A 688 -34.72 -39.73 -24.14
CA VAL A 688 -35.22 -38.90 -23.06
C VAL A 688 -34.08 -38.55 -22.12
N LEU A 689 -33.70 -37.27 -22.09
CA LEU A 689 -32.73 -36.72 -21.14
C LEU A 689 -33.47 -36.08 -19.96
N ARG A 690 -33.08 -36.48 -18.74
CA ARG A 690 -33.52 -35.86 -17.48
C ARG A 690 -32.32 -35.36 -16.71
N ILE A 691 -32.43 -34.19 -16.13
CA ILE A 691 -31.47 -33.58 -15.22
C ILE A 691 -32.09 -33.64 -13.82
N HIS A 692 -31.34 -34.19 -12.88
CA HIS A 692 -31.75 -34.37 -11.50
C HIS A 692 -31.07 -33.34 -10.62
N SER A 693 -31.76 -32.88 -9.58
CA SER A 693 -31.15 -32.04 -8.55
C SER A 693 -30.02 -32.80 -7.86
N ASP A 694 -28.90 -32.11 -7.69
CA ASP A 694 -27.71 -32.52 -6.95
C ASP A 694 -27.97 -32.84 -5.47
N ILE A 695 -29.00 -32.21 -4.88
CA ILE A 695 -29.37 -32.39 -3.47
C ILE A 695 -30.50 -33.42 -3.30
N SER A 696 -31.55 -33.36 -4.13
CA SER A 696 -32.75 -34.19 -3.94
C SER A 696 -32.85 -35.41 -4.85
N GLY A 697 -32.06 -35.47 -5.93
CA GLY A 697 -32.17 -36.50 -6.96
C GLY A 697 -33.47 -36.44 -7.79
N LEU A 698 -34.29 -35.40 -7.62
CA LEU A 698 -35.55 -35.23 -8.34
C LEU A 698 -35.37 -34.40 -9.62
N CYS A 699 -36.11 -34.75 -10.67
CA CYS A 699 -36.17 -34.02 -11.93
C CYS A 699 -37.36 -33.05 -11.90
N HIS A 700 -37.07 -31.75 -11.83
CA HIS A 700 -38.10 -30.70 -11.72
C HIS A 700 -38.50 -30.06 -13.07
N HIS A 701 -37.90 -30.52 -14.18
CA HIS A 701 -38.20 -30.03 -15.52
C HIS A 701 -38.92 -31.08 -16.37
N VAL A 702 -39.60 -30.63 -17.43
CA VAL A 702 -40.13 -31.52 -18.46
C VAL A 702 -38.95 -32.16 -19.21
N PRO A 703 -38.88 -33.51 -19.31
CA PRO A 703 -37.73 -34.18 -19.94
C PRO A 703 -37.50 -33.73 -21.38
N LEU A 704 -36.24 -33.55 -21.75
CA LEU A 704 -35.90 -33.23 -23.13
C LEU A 704 -36.03 -34.50 -23.98
N ARG A 705 -36.89 -34.46 -24.99
CA ARG A 705 -37.19 -35.60 -25.87
C ARG A 705 -36.62 -35.35 -27.25
N ILE A 706 -35.83 -36.29 -27.74
CA ILE A 706 -35.24 -36.25 -29.08
C ILE A 706 -35.75 -37.47 -29.82
N THR A 707 -36.57 -37.27 -30.85
CA THR A 707 -37.05 -38.33 -31.72
C THR A 707 -35.95 -38.69 -32.71
N VAL A 708 -35.52 -39.95 -32.71
CA VAL A 708 -34.45 -40.42 -33.60
C VAL A 708 -35.05 -41.29 -34.70
N PRO A 709 -34.93 -40.91 -35.99
CA PRO A 709 -35.65 -41.56 -37.08
C PRO A 709 -35.12 -42.93 -37.50
N ASN A 710 -33.99 -43.40 -36.96
CA ASN A 710 -33.33 -44.62 -37.42
C ASN A 710 -32.89 -45.56 -36.30
N LYS A 711 -32.88 -46.87 -36.59
CA LYS A 711 -32.36 -47.95 -35.74
C LYS A 711 -30.85 -47.83 -35.41
N PHE A 712 -30.16 -46.84 -35.96
CA PHE A 712 -28.73 -46.56 -35.76
C PHE A 712 -28.32 -46.52 -34.28
N VAL A 713 -29.14 -45.89 -33.41
CA VAL A 713 -28.90 -45.79 -31.97
C VAL A 713 -28.99 -47.15 -31.27
N MET A 714 -29.74 -48.12 -31.81
CA MET A 714 -29.78 -49.48 -31.27
C MET A 714 -28.54 -50.31 -31.61
N GLU A 715 -27.89 -50.03 -32.73
CA GLU A 715 -26.73 -50.81 -33.20
C GLU A 715 -25.40 -50.25 -32.67
N HIS A 716 -25.38 -48.98 -32.25
CA HIS A 716 -24.17 -48.27 -31.82
C HIS A 716 -24.37 -47.54 -30.48
N SER A 717 -25.19 -48.08 -29.56
CA SER A 717 -25.48 -47.46 -28.25
C SER A 717 -24.22 -47.13 -27.46
N ASP A 718 -23.18 -47.94 -27.63
CA ASP A 718 -21.92 -47.83 -26.88
C ASP A 718 -20.97 -46.77 -27.49
N SER A 719 -21.30 -46.24 -28.67
CA SER A 719 -20.53 -45.23 -29.41
C SER A 719 -21.04 -43.80 -29.22
N ILE A 720 -22.18 -43.62 -28.54
CA ILE A 720 -22.77 -42.30 -28.32
C ILE A 720 -22.15 -41.68 -27.07
N GLN A 721 -21.21 -40.75 -27.25
CA GLN A 721 -20.68 -39.91 -26.17
C GLN A 721 -21.44 -38.58 -26.11
N VAL A 722 -21.96 -38.24 -24.93
CA VAL A 722 -22.57 -36.93 -24.66
C VAL A 722 -21.50 -36.05 -24.00
N ASN A 723 -21.05 -35.01 -24.70
CA ASN A 723 -20.11 -34.03 -24.18
C ASN A 723 -20.78 -32.66 -23.98
N PHE A 724 -20.35 -31.93 -22.95
CA PHE A 724 -20.73 -30.54 -22.76
C PHE A 724 -19.82 -29.64 -23.59
N CYS A 725 -20.39 -28.84 -24.49
CA CYS A 725 -19.64 -27.86 -25.25
C CYS A 725 -19.65 -26.53 -24.47
N SER A 726 -18.51 -26.12 -23.92
CA SER A 726 -18.39 -24.82 -23.23
C SER A 726 -18.05 -23.73 -24.24
N SER A 727 -19.02 -22.93 -24.66
CA SER A 727 -18.77 -21.62 -25.25
C SER A 727 -19.26 -20.53 -24.31
N ASP A 728 -18.32 -19.71 -23.87
CA ASP A 728 -18.43 -18.39 -23.25
C ASP A 728 -19.37 -18.17 -22.03
N CYS A 729 -18.70 -18.03 -20.89
CA CYS A 729 -18.91 -17.08 -19.78
C CYS A 729 -20.33 -16.87 -19.20
N TRP A 730 -20.38 -16.95 -17.86
CA TRP A 730 -21.44 -16.58 -16.90
C TRP A 730 -22.39 -17.68 -16.43
N LEU A 731 -22.50 -17.75 -15.11
CA LEU A 731 -23.31 -18.62 -14.25
C LEU A 731 -24.84 -18.37 -14.36
N ARG A 732 -25.32 -17.92 -15.53
CA ARG A 732 -26.74 -17.83 -15.85
C ARG A 732 -26.94 -18.36 -17.26
N THR A 733 -27.69 -19.46 -17.36
CA THR A 733 -28.10 -20.19 -18.57
C THR A 733 -27.33 -21.49 -18.82
N LEU A 734 -27.45 -22.44 -17.88
CA LEU A 734 -27.40 -23.85 -18.23
C LEU A 734 -28.60 -24.13 -19.15
N VAL A 735 -28.35 -24.69 -20.35
CA VAL A 735 -29.29 -25.00 -21.44
C VAL A 735 -29.25 -23.96 -22.57
N ARG A 736 -28.23 -24.10 -23.42
CA ARG A 736 -28.35 -23.97 -24.88
C ARG A 736 -27.13 -24.65 -25.50
N ASP A 737 -27.39 -25.47 -26.49
CA ASP A 737 -26.43 -26.14 -27.39
C ASP A 737 -25.82 -27.47 -26.90
N LEU A 738 -26.56 -28.55 -27.20
CA LEU A 738 -26.03 -29.91 -27.34
C LEU A 738 -25.74 -30.15 -28.82
N SER A 739 -24.48 -30.39 -29.17
CA SER A 739 -24.05 -30.82 -30.51
C SER A 739 -23.69 -32.30 -30.47
N PHE A 740 -24.35 -33.11 -31.32
CA PHE A 740 -24.00 -34.51 -31.54
C PHE A 740 -22.91 -34.60 -32.61
N PHE A 741 -21.77 -35.18 -32.26
CA PHE A 741 -20.79 -35.66 -33.23
C PHE A 741 -20.92 -37.18 -33.36
N ALA A 742 -20.95 -37.67 -34.60
CA ALA A 742 -20.73 -39.07 -34.91
C ALA A 742 -19.36 -39.14 -35.61
N GLU A 743 -18.46 -39.98 -35.11
CA GLU A 743 -17.27 -40.42 -35.87
C GLU A 743 -17.65 -41.51 -36.87
#